data_AF-A0A2E5YRJ1-F1
#
_entry.id   AF-A0A2E5YRJ1-F1
#
_cell.length_a   1.000
_cell.length_b   1.000
_cell.length_c   1.000
_cell.angle_alpha   90.00
_cell.angle_beta   90.00
_cell.angle_gamma   90.00
#
_symmetry.space_group_name_H-M   'P 1'
#
loop_
_entity.id
_entity.type
_entity.pdbx_description
1 polymer ?
#
loop_
_entity_poly.entity_id
_entity_poly.type
_entity_poly.pdbx_seq_one_letter_code
_entity_poly.pdbx_strand_id
1 'polypeptide(L)'
;MSARPQAEMTRRCSARIALTLVWLSLILACDSLSAPQDAPPKKPNVLLIISDDQAWSDFGFMGHPEIETPHLDTLAEGSLAFPHGYVPTALCRASLATIITGLYPHEHQLTGNDPPRGVDRALMLEHIEAVDTLPGLLGEMGYRSLQTGKWWEGDCARGDFSEGMTHGDPERGGRHGDLGLKIGRETMAPAFDFIDACEAEETPFFLWYAPFLPHRPHNPPARLLEKYQGEGVTDSVARYRAMCEWFDETCGALLGHVEERGLTEETLVVFVVDNGWIQREETSGFAPRSKRSPYEGGVRTPILLSWPGRIEPGERMEAVSSVDLAPTILAACGVEVPAELPGVDLLGGGEHGPVFGAAFTHDVVELGDPAKSLLTRWVLEDRHKLLVHDDTSRPTELYDLALDPSEETPLTEPATERALRKELDAWWPGRRPNLLVVVTDDQRFDQLSCEGHPVLETPVMDRLASEGVRFKNSFVTTSICAASRASLMTSRHEGSHGYTFGKPAMGEALAQETYFARLKGAGYRTGFVGKWGVKFERGVMSDHFDTYRPMSPPYLRERDGEDARHLTDRTADEAIRFIEEEAEGAPFCLTISFNAPHAEDPHPDQYIPPRDLEALYADAEVSLPPLSEPEVFDALPEFMRTSLNRERWGWRFDTREKQVERTLDYWRMISGVDRAMGRVLDALEEEGLADDTVVVFTSDNGYFLGERGFAGKWLIYEESVRVPFIVYDPRVAKERRGRVVEEMVLNLDLAPTLLALAGVEAPAAYEGRSLLPLLSGGASEWRTDFLYEHRFAHKTIPQSEGVREGRFVYARYYEEEPVYEQLFDLESDPLQLTNLAEPHHQSQFGVELTRLRARCDELLAR
;
A
#
# COMPACT_ATOMS: atom_id res chain seq x y z
N MET A 1 22.13 39.72 -46.09
CA MET A 1 23.34 40.53 -46.37
C MET A 1 24.51 39.79 -45.74
N SER A 2 25.58 39.35 -46.42
CA SER A 2 26.49 39.98 -47.40
C SER A 2 27.81 40.49 -46.80
N ALA A 3 28.71 39.59 -46.44
CA ALA A 3 30.18 39.73 -46.51
C ALA A 3 30.86 38.40 -46.12
N ARG A 4 32.02 37.98 -46.63
CA ARG A 4 32.61 37.98 -48.00
C ARG A 4 33.77 36.94 -47.98
N PRO A 5 34.22 36.34 -49.10
CA PRO A 5 35.01 35.09 -49.07
C PRO A 5 36.51 35.24 -49.39
N GLN A 6 37.29 34.17 -49.13
CA GLN A 6 38.55 33.88 -49.84
C GLN A 6 38.88 32.37 -49.85
N ALA A 7 39.63 31.93 -50.88
CA ALA A 7 40.20 30.58 -51.08
C ALA A 7 41.75 30.64 -50.89
N GLU A 8 42.60 29.61 -51.09
CA GLU A 8 42.44 28.23 -51.60
C GLU A 8 43.10 27.19 -50.64
N MET A 9 44.10 26.30 -50.90
CA MET A 9 44.92 25.98 -52.07
C MET A 9 45.49 24.53 -52.08
N THR A 10 44.93 23.62 -52.91
CA THR A 10 45.60 22.42 -53.50
C THR A 10 46.11 21.27 -52.56
N ARG A 11 46.45 20.02 -52.95
CA ARG A 11 46.40 19.08 -54.14
C ARG A 11 46.61 17.63 -53.55
N ARG A 12 46.81 16.47 -54.23
CA ARG A 12 47.19 16.07 -55.61
C ARG A 12 46.75 14.61 -55.95
N CYS A 13 46.58 14.35 -57.25
CA CYS A 13 46.43 13.09 -58.03
C CYS A 13 46.70 11.68 -57.43
N SER A 14 45.83 10.76 -57.82
CA SER A 14 45.85 9.28 -57.67
C SER A 14 46.91 8.54 -58.51
N ALA A 15 47.34 7.35 -58.04
CA ALA A 15 47.69 6.18 -58.87
C ALA A 15 48.06 4.92 -58.03
N ARG A 16 47.19 3.89 -58.00
CA ARG A 16 47.51 2.44 -57.85
C ARG A 16 46.23 1.60 -57.73
N ILE A 17 45.87 0.88 -58.78
CA ILE A 17 44.89 -0.21 -58.80
C ILE A 17 45.60 -1.43 -59.42
N ALA A 18 45.12 -2.64 -59.14
CA ALA A 18 45.66 -3.93 -59.59
C ALA A 18 46.98 -4.40 -58.94
N LEU A 19 46.96 -4.62 -57.61
CA LEU A 19 47.76 -5.69 -56.99
C LEU A 19 47.09 -6.35 -55.75
N THR A 20 45.78 -6.15 -55.55
CA THR A 20 45.11 -6.35 -54.25
C THR A 20 44.07 -7.48 -54.22
N LEU A 21 44.14 -8.45 -55.14
CA LEU A 21 43.14 -9.52 -55.31
C LEU A 21 43.69 -10.96 -55.20
N VAL A 22 44.93 -11.13 -54.75
CA VAL A 22 45.56 -12.46 -54.55
C VAL A 22 45.99 -12.70 -53.09
N TRP A 23 45.93 -11.67 -52.24
CA TRP A 23 46.23 -11.76 -50.79
C TRP A 23 44.99 -11.92 -49.90
N LEU A 24 43.77 -11.89 -50.46
CA LEU A 24 42.53 -12.03 -49.69
C LEU A 24 42.07 -13.49 -49.50
N SER A 25 42.67 -14.43 -50.23
CA SER A 25 42.28 -15.85 -50.25
C SER A 25 43.25 -16.79 -49.51
N LEU A 26 44.26 -16.24 -48.81
CA LEU A 26 45.24 -17.00 -48.01
C LEU A 26 45.27 -16.60 -46.52
N ILE A 27 44.45 -15.63 -46.11
CA ILE A 27 44.22 -15.29 -44.70
C ILE A 27 42.96 -16.00 -44.16
N LEU A 28 42.06 -16.46 -45.04
CA LEU A 28 40.86 -17.26 -44.70
C LEU A 28 41.15 -18.75 -44.43
N ALA A 29 42.33 -19.09 -43.90
CA ALA A 29 42.77 -20.48 -43.67
C ALA A 29 43.54 -20.71 -42.36
N CYS A 30 43.77 -19.69 -41.55
CA CYS A 30 44.46 -19.78 -40.26
C CYS A 30 43.86 -18.82 -39.21
N ASP A 31 42.55 -18.93 -38.98
CA ASP A 31 41.87 -18.39 -37.78
C ASP A 31 40.63 -19.26 -37.48
N SER A 32 40.90 -20.54 -37.18
CA SER A 32 39.88 -21.51 -36.72
C SER A 32 40.35 -22.25 -35.46
N LEU A 33 41.07 -21.54 -34.59
CA LEU A 33 40.98 -21.81 -33.15
C LEU A 33 39.77 -21.02 -32.66
N SER A 34 38.60 -21.67 -32.66
CA SER A 34 37.45 -21.16 -31.94
C SER A 34 37.84 -21.02 -30.47
N ALA A 35 37.87 -19.79 -29.96
CA ALA A 35 37.68 -19.58 -28.53
C ALA A 35 36.41 -20.33 -28.09
N PRO A 36 36.36 -20.89 -26.87
CA PRO A 36 35.13 -21.46 -26.37
C PRO A 36 34.02 -20.41 -26.51
N GLN A 37 32.90 -20.83 -27.08
CA GLN A 37 31.69 -20.02 -27.04
C GLN A 37 31.17 -20.16 -25.61
N ASP A 38 31.54 -19.21 -24.75
CA ASP A 38 31.29 -19.29 -23.31
C ASP A 38 29.82 -19.64 -23.06
N ALA A 39 29.62 -20.69 -22.24
CA ALA A 39 28.29 -21.08 -21.82
C ALA A 39 27.64 -19.91 -21.06
N PRO A 40 26.30 -19.74 -21.12
CA PRO A 40 25.63 -18.80 -20.23
C PRO A 40 26.05 -19.11 -18.79
N PRO A 41 26.36 -18.09 -17.97
CA PRO A 41 26.90 -18.31 -16.63
C PRO A 41 25.94 -19.18 -15.83
N LYS A 42 26.47 -20.26 -15.23
CA LYS A 42 25.69 -21.17 -14.39
C LYS A 42 25.08 -20.37 -13.23
N LYS A 43 23.78 -20.56 -13.02
CA LYS A 43 23.06 -19.97 -11.87
C LYS A 43 23.68 -20.48 -10.57
N PRO A 44 23.92 -19.63 -9.56
CA PRO A 44 24.48 -20.08 -8.30
C PRO A 44 23.49 -20.94 -7.52
N ASN A 45 24.01 -21.85 -6.70
CA ASN A 45 23.24 -22.39 -5.58
C ASN A 45 23.21 -21.37 -4.44
N VAL A 46 22.22 -21.47 -3.56
CA VAL A 46 22.07 -20.63 -2.37
C VAL A 46 21.91 -21.53 -1.15
N LEU A 47 22.79 -21.35 -0.17
CA LEU A 47 22.74 -22.00 1.13
C LEU A 47 22.52 -20.93 2.21
N LEU A 48 21.33 -20.90 2.79
CA LEU A 48 20.95 -19.99 3.85
C LEU A 48 21.00 -20.70 5.21
N ILE A 49 22.02 -20.41 6.00
CA ILE A 49 22.25 -20.93 7.35
C ILE A 49 21.65 -19.95 8.35
N ILE A 50 20.72 -20.42 9.18
CA ILE A 50 20.03 -19.62 10.21
C ILE A 50 20.27 -20.25 11.59
N SER A 51 20.94 -19.51 12.48
CA SER A 51 21.08 -19.87 13.90
C SER A 51 19.87 -19.45 14.74
N ASP A 52 19.63 -20.14 15.86
CA ASP A 52 18.44 -19.97 16.72
C ASP A 52 18.81 -19.81 18.20
N ASP A 53 18.51 -18.64 18.79
CA ASP A 53 18.89 -18.25 20.15
C ASP A 53 20.41 -18.13 20.37
N GLN A 54 21.13 -17.46 19.48
CA GLN A 54 22.57 -17.16 19.64
C GLN A 54 22.84 -15.65 19.79
N ALA A 55 23.75 -15.23 20.67
CA ALA A 55 24.13 -13.81 20.76
C ALA A 55 25.08 -13.41 19.63
N TRP A 56 25.09 -12.14 19.23
CA TRP A 56 26.11 -11.62 18.31
C TRP A 56 27.54 -11.74 18.86
N SER A 57 27.69 -11.87 20.17
CA SER A 57 28.97 -12.09 20.84
C SER A 57 29.46 -13.53 20.83
N ASP A 58 28.65 -14.52 20.42
CA ASP A 58 28.88 -15.94 20.72
C ASP A 58 29.62 -16.71 19.60
N PHE A 59 30.58 -16.03 18.96
CA PHE A 59 31.39 -16.56 17.86
C PHE A 59 32.86 -16.23 18.05
N GLY A 60 33.77 -17.12 17.63
CA GLY A 60 35.21 -16.91 17.66
C GLY A 60 35.64 -15.72 16.79
N PHE A 61 35.07 -15.58 15.59
CA PHE A 61 35.29 -14.44 14.70
C PHE A 61 34.77 -13.10 15.28
N MET A 62 33.79 -13.14 16.19
CA MET A 62 33.31 -11.97 16.95
C MET A 62 34.11 -11.74 18.26
N GLY A 63 35.19 -12.51 18.48
CA GLY A 63 36.10 -12.35 19.62
C GLY A 63 35.64 -13.03 20.91
N HIS A 64 34.73 -14.01 20.85
CA HIS A 64 34.27 -14.69 22.06
C HIS A 64 35.42 -15.43 22.78
N PRO A 65 35.59 -15.29 24.11
CA PRO A 65 36.78 -15.80 24.82
C PRO A 65 36.77 -17.30 25.17
N GLU A 66 35.61 -17.98 25.10
CA GLU A 66 35.47 -19.37 25.58
C GLU A 66 34.71 -20.33 24.65
N ILE A 67 33.56 -19.94 24.08
CA ILE A 67 32.91 -20.64 22.94
C ILE A 67 33.86 -20.70 21.76
N GLU A 68 34.03 -21.88 21.18
CA GLU A 68 34.77 -22.13 19.94
C GLU A 68 33.76 -22.41 18.80
N THR A 69 33.90 -21.70 17.67
CA THR A 69 33.07 -21.87 16.46
C THR A 69 33.93 -22.04 15.20
N PRO A 70 34.87 -23.01 15.15
CA PRO A 70 35.91 -23.08 14.11
C PRO A 70 35.37 -23.17 12.68
N HIS A 71 34.17 -23.73 12.45
CA HIS A 71 33.60 -23.82 11.11
C HIS A 71 33.00 -22.49 10.64
N LEU A 72 32.28 -21.76 11.51
CA LEU A 72 31.77 -20.42 11.24
C LEU A 72 32.89 -19.37 11.24
N ASP A 73 33.95 -19.57 12.03
CA ASP A 73 35.16 -18.73 11.99
C ASP A 73 35.86 -18.87 10.63
N THR A 74 36.00 -20.10 10.11
CA THR A 74 36.53 -20.36 8.76
C THR A 74 35.62 -19.78 7.66
N LEU A 75 34.29 -19.85 7.84
CA LEU A 75 33.33 -19.21 6.93
C LEU A 75 33.50 -17.69 6.94
N ALA A 76 33.66 -17.07 8.11
CA ALA A 76 33.84 -15.63 8.26
C ALA A 76 35.16 -15.14 7.62
N GLU A 77 36.27 -15.86 7.77
CA GLU A 77 37.53 -15.58 7.05
C GLU A 77 37.36 -15.59 5.51
N GLY A 78 36.42 -16.40 5.00
CA GLY A 78 36.05 -16.48 3.58
C GLY A 78 34.84 -15.64 3.16
N SER A 79 34.34 -14.74 4.00
CA SER A 79 33.10 -13.97 3.76
C SER A 79 33.34 -12.46 3.63
N LEU A 80 32.40 -11.77 2.99
CA LEU A 80 32.08 -10.41 3.34
C LEU A 80 31.25 -10.44 4.64
N ALA A 81 31.84 -10.00 5.74
CA ALA A 81 31.27 -10.08 7.08
C ALA A 81 30.75 -8.71 7.54
N PHE A 82 29.56 -8.71 8.15
CA PHE A 82 28.90 -7.54 8.73
C PHE A 82 28.69 -7.74 10.25
N PRO A 83 29.64 -7.31 11.11
CA PRO A 83 29.51 -7.37 12.58
C PRO A 83 28.39 -6.48 13.16
N HIS A 84 27.81 -5.61 12.32
CA HIS A 84 26.65 -4.75 12.57
C HIS A 84 25.42 -5.17 11.74
N GLY A 85 25.20 -6.47 11.57
CA GLY A 85 23.92 -7.01 11.12
C GLY A 85 22.83 -6.98 12.21
N TYR A 86 21.57 -6.82 11.81
CA TYR A 86 20.42 -6.76 12.73
C TYR A 86 19.17 -7.47 12.19
N VAL A 87 18.46 -8.22 13.04
CA VAL A 87 17.06 -8.61 12.75
C VAL A 87 16.10 -7.47 13.13
N PRO A 88 15.13 -7.09 12.28
CA PRO A 88 14.16 -6.05 12.62
C PRO A 88 13.33 -6.36 13.87
N THR A 89 13.18 -7.64 14.23
CA THR A 89 12.50 -8.06 15.45
C THR A 89 13.13 -9.28 16.10
N ALA A 90 13.28 -9.26 17.42
CA ALA A 90 13.91 -10.33 18.20
C ALA A 90 12.95 -11.51 18.51
N LEU A 91 12.10 -11.92 17.56
CA LEU A 91 11.03 -12.91 17.76
C LEU A 91 10.98 -13.89 16.59
N CYS A 92 11.31 -15.17 16.85
CA CYS A 92 11.47 -16.23 15.84
C CYS A 92 10.52 -16.17 14.65
N ARG A 93 9.20 -16.31 14.85
CA ARG A 93 8.26 -16.42 13.72
C ARG A 93 8.31 -15.19 12.82
N ALA A 94 8.28 -14.01 13.44
CA ALA A 94 8.32 -12.74 12.75
C ALA A 94 9.66 -12.51 12.02
N SER A 95 10.80 -12.81 12.67
CA SER A 95 12.13 -12.68 12.02
C SER A 95 12.34 -13.67 10.88
N LEU A 96 11.88 -14.92 11.01
CA LEU A 96 11.97 -15.92 9.94
C LEU A 96 11.07 -15.57 8.76
N ALA A 97 9.90 -14.97 9.03
CA ALA A 97 9.04 -14.41 7.99
C ALA A 97 9.71 -13.22 7.29
N THR A 98 10.41 -12.33 8.01
CA THR A 98 11.25 -11.27 7.40
C THR A 98 12.34 -11.86 6.50
N ILE A 99 13.07 -12.89 6.97
CA ILE A 99 14.16 -13.51 6.21
C ILE A 99 13.67 -14.21 4.92
N ILE A 100 12.48 -14.84 4.92
CA ILE A 100 11.96 -15.55 3.73
C ILE A 100 11.25 -14.62 2.72
N THR A 101 10.72 -13.47 3.17
CA THR A 101 9.95 -12.53 2.31
C THR A 101 10.75 -11.29 1.88
N GLY A 102 11.73 -10.86 2.68
CA GLY A 102 12.37 -9.54 2.51
C GLY A 102 11.53 -8.36 3.00
N LEU A 103 10.46 -8.59 3.77
CA LEU A 103 9.53 -7.57 4.27
C LEU A 103 9.66 -7.39 5.79
N TYR A 104 9.25 -6.23 6.32
CA TYR A 104 9.16 -6.01 7.76
C TYR A 104 7.93 -6.69 8.39
N PRO A 105 7.95 -6.99 9.71
CA PRO A 105 6.82 -7.65 10.40
C PRO A 105 5.47 -6.93 10.36
N HIS A 106 5.47 -5.61 10.11
CA HIS A 106 4.25 -4.83 9.96
C HIS A 106 3.72 -4.80 8.51
N GLU A 107 4.51 -5.28 7.55
CA GLU A 107 4.13 -5.42 6.13
C GLU A 107 3.62 -6.84 5.89
N HIS A 108 4.40 -7.87 6.21
CA HIS A 108 4.00 -9.28 6.10
C HIS A 108 3.08 -9.77 7.25
N GLN A 109 2.55 -8.87 8.08
CA GLN A 109 1.56 -9.06 9.16
C GLN A 109 1.91 -10.01 10.33
N LEU A 110 2.84 -10.94 10.15
CA LEU A 110 3.27 -11.95 11.13
C LEU A 110 4.12 -11.33 12.26
N THR A 111 3.47 -10.55 13.12
CA THR A 111 4.10 -9.83 14.25
C THR A 111 4.34 -10.67 15.50
N GLY A 112 3.72 -11.85 15.62
CA GLY A 112 3.75 -12.72 16.79
C GLY A 112 3.99 -14.20 16.44
N ASN A 113 4.22 -15.05 17.46
CA ASN A 113 4.40 -16.49 17.26
C ASN A 113 3.08 -17.23 17.01
N ASP A 114 2.04 -16.90 17.77
CA ASP A 114 0.72 -17.55 17.72
C ASP A 114 -0.40 -16.48 17.61
N PRO A 115 -1.60 -16.83 17.07
CA PRO A 115 -2.72 -15.91 16.92
C PRO A 115 -3.39 -15.53 18.26
N PRO A 116 -4.29 -14.52 18.28
CA PRO A 116 -5.04 -14.16 19.48
C PRO A 116 -5.85 -15.34 20.04
N ARG A 117 -5.94 -15.45 21.36
CA ARG A 117 -6.50 -16.65 22.02
C ARG A 117 -7.96 -16.92 21.63
N GLY A 118 -8.17 -17.95 20.81
CA GLY A 118 -9.48 -18.40 20.33
C GLY A 118 -9.78 -18.04 18.87
N VAL A 119 -8.86 -17.33 18.21
CA VAL A 119 -8.82 -17.17 16.75
C VAL A 119 -8.16 -18.43 16.14
N ASP A 120 -8.58 -18.80 14.93
CA ASP A 120 -7.98 -19.93 14.21
C ASP A 120 -6.54 -19.59 13.77
N ARG A 121 -5.65 -20.60 13.78
CA ARG A 121 -4.29 -20.44 13.24
C ARG A 121 -4.30 -20.29 11.73
N ALA A 122 -5.27 -20.91 11.02
CA ALA A 122 -5.38 -20.84 9.56
C ALA A 122 -5.40 -19.39 9.03
N LEU A 123 -6.21 -18.53 9.66
CA LEU A 123 -6.31 -17.09 9.32
C LEU A 123 -4.97 -16.35 9.41
N MET A 124 -4.08 -16.77 10.32
CA MET A 124 -2.74 -16.19 10.44
C MET A 124 -1.74 -16.77 9.44
N LEU A 125 -2.05 -17.92 8.81
CA LEU A 125 -1.22 -18.51 7.75
C LEU A 125 -1.57 -17.96 6.36
N GLU A 126 -2.74 -17.36 6.19
CA GLU A 126 -3.12 -16.62 4.97
C GLU A 126 -2.19 -15.42 4.72
N HIS A 127 -1.49 -14.92 5.76
CA HIS A 127 -0.53 -13.82 5.64
C HIS A 127 0.77 -14.18 4.90
N ILE A 128 1.22 -15.45 4.91
CA ILE A 128 2.38 -15.85 4.08
C ILE A 128 1.94 -16.16 2.63
N GLU A 129 0.72 -16.67 2.44
CA GLU A 129 0.14 -16.97 1.12
C GLU A 129 -0.28 -15.69 0.34
N ALA A 130 -0.12 -14.51 0.96
CA ALA A 130 -0.49 -13.20 0.41
C ALA A 130 0.71 -12.30 0.04
N VAL A 131 1.94 -12.81 0.15
CA VAL A 131 3.19 -12.09 -0.18
C VAL A 131 4.14 -13.01 -0.94
N ASP A 132 4.97 -12.45 -1.82
CA ASP A 132 5.99 -13.21 -2.53
C ASP A 132 7.07 -13.72 -1.55
N THR A 133 7.60 -14.92 -1.82
CA THR A 133 8.66 -15.54 -1.01
C THR A 133 9.90 -15.86 -1.84
N LEU A 134 11.07 -15.89 -1.20
CA LEU A 134 12.33 -16.24 -1.85
C LEU A 134 12.28 -17.59 -2.62
N PRO A 135 11.72 -18.69 -2.07
CA PRO A 135 11.54 -19.94 -2.81
C PRO A 135 10.66 -19.80 -4.06
N GLY A 136 9.63 -18.96 -4.02
CA GLY A 136 8.73 -18.72 -5.16
C GLY A 136 9.43 -17.95 -6.28
N LEU A 137 10.03 -16.81 -5.94
CA LEU A 137 10.76 -15.94 -6.88
C LEU A 137 11.97 -16.66 -7.52
N LEU A 138 12.69 -17.49 -6.75
CA LEU A 138 13.74 -18.37 -7.29
C LEU A 138 13.16 -19.55 -8.08
N GLY A 139 11.99 -20.07 -7.69
CA GLY A 139 11.28 -21.15 -8.36
C GLY A 139 10.83 -20.81 -9.79
N GLU A 140 10.36 -19.58 -10.04
CA GLU A 140 10.11 -19.08 -11.41
C GLU A 140 11.37 -19.16 -12.29
N MET A 141 12.52 -18.94 -11.68
CA MET A 141 13.84 -19.04 -12.31
C MET A 141 14.41 -20.48 -12.32
N GLY A 142 13.60 -21.49 -12.00
CA GLY A 142 13.95 -22.90 -12.14
C GLY A 142 14.85 -23.45 -11.02
N TYR A 143 14.87 -22.81 -9.85
CA TYR A 143 15.50 -23.36 -8.66
C TYR A 143 14.64 -24.48 -8.06
N ARG A 144 15.29 -25.51 -7.49
CA ARG A 144 14.68 -26.37 -6.47
C ARG A 144 14.91 -25.75 -5.10
N SER A 145 13.94 -25.86 -4.20
CA SER A 145 13.97 -25.26 -2.87
C SER A 145 13.61 -26.27 -1.78
N LEU A 146 14.45 -26.38 -0.74
CA LEU A 146 14.24 -27.28 0.40
C LEU A 146 14.14 -26.52 1.73
N GLN A 147 13.06 -26.76 2.47
CA GLN A 147 12.91 -26.37 3.87
C GLN A 147 13.48 -27.43 4.82
N THR A 148 14.47 -27.06 5.64
CA THR A 148 14.92 -27.86 6.80
C THR A 148 14.93 -27.04 8.08
N GLY A 149 14.82 -27.70 9.24
CA GLY A 149 14.83 -26.99 10.52
C GLY A 149 13.48 -26.34 10.84
N LYS A 150 13.51 -25.12 11.38
CA LYS A 150 12.32 -24.31 11.67
C LYS A 150 11.54 -23.97 10.41
N TRP A 151 10.22 -24.01 10.54
CA TRP A 151 9.24 -23.33 9.69
C TRP A 151 7.95 -23.17 10.49
N TRP A 152 7.40 -21.97 10.56
CA TRP A 152 6.20 -21.68 11.36
C TRP A 152 4.92 -21.67 10.53
N GLU A 153 5.00 -21.50 9.21
CA GLU A 153 3.85 -21.12 8.39
C GLU A 153 3.03 -22.30 7.86
N GLY A 154 2.98 -23.40 8.62
CA GLY A 154 2.24 -24.59 8.29
C GLY A 154 3.07 -25.56 7.46
N ASP A 155 2.54 -26.03 6.34
CA ASP A 155 3.30 -26.84 5.39
C ASP A 155 4.38 -25.98 4.70
N CYS A 156 5.51 -26.58 4.34
CA CYS A 156 6.57 -25.92 3.58
C CYS A 156 6.07 -25.28 2.26
N ALA A 157 5.09 -25.89 1.59
CA ALA A 157 4.52 -25.37 0.34
C ALA A 157 3.75 -24.05 0.50
N ARG A 158 3.48 -23.58 1.72
CA ARG A 158 2.90 -22.25 2.00
C ARG A 158 3.90 -21.09 1.93
N GLY A 159 5.19 -21.40 1.80
CA GLY A 159 6.24 -20.45 1.43
C GLY A 159 7.01 -20.95 0.21
N ASP A 160 6.27 -21.49 -0.76
CA ASP A 160 6.73 -21.89 -2.10
C ASP A 160 7.93 -22.85 -2.16
N PHE A 161 8.23 -23.55 -1.06
CA PHE A 161 9.26 -24.58 -1.04
C PHE A 161 8.82 -25.79 -1.85
N SER A 162 9.66 -26.22 -2.80
CA SER A 162 9.40 -27.40 -3.63
C SER A 162 9.44 -28.70 -2.83
N GLU A 163 10.24 -28.73 -1.75
CA GLU A 163 10.40 -29.85 -0.83
C GLU A 163 10.57 -29.32 0.60
N GLY A 164 10.24 -30.12 1.63
CA GLY A 164 10.41 -29.69 3.01
C GLY A 164 10.24 -30.78 4.05
N MET A 165 10.78 -30.51 5.25
CA MET A 165 10.63 -31.39 6.41
C MET A 165 9.38 -31.07 7.25
N THR A 166 8.83 -29.86 7.12
CA THR A 166 7.68 -29.38 7.90
C THR A 166 6.37 -29.66 7.18
N HIS A 167 5.44 -30.34 7.84
CA HIS A 167 4.14 -30.75 7.27
C HIS A 167 2.94 -29.99 7.87
N GLY A 168 3.18 -29.04 8.78
CA GLY A 168 2.22 -28.03 9.26
C GLY A 168 1.09 -28.48 10.18
N ASP A 169 0.78 -29.78 10.20
CA ASP A 169 -0.38 -30.38 10.87
C ASP A 169 -0.32 -30.30 12.41
N PRO A 170 -1.17 -29.47 13.07
CA PRO A 170 -1.16 -29.32 14.52
C PRO A 170 -1.65 -30.55 15.29
N GLU A 171 -2.50 -31.41 14.70
CA GLU A 171 -2.94 -32.66 15.34
C GLU A 171 -1.77 -33.65 15.48
N ARG A 172 -0.80 -33.55 14.56
CA ARG A 172 0.46 -34.31 14.59
C ARG A 172 1.59 -33.60 15.37
N GLY A 173 1.27 -32.50 16.04
CA GLY A 173 2.22 -31.70 16.82
C GLY A 173 2.99 -30.65 16.01
N GLY A 174 2.55 -30.36 14.78
CA GLY A 174 3.17 -29.36 13.91
C GLY A 174 2.88 -27.92 14.32
N ARG A 175 3.89 -27.05 14.28
CA ARG A 175 3.78 -25.63 14.70
C ARG A 175 4.96 -24.75 14.29
N HIS A 176 6.17 -25.27 14.35
CA HIS A 176 7.41 -24.48 14.19
C HIS A 176 8.61 -25.28 13.63
N GLY A 177 8.37 -26.31 12.83
CA GLY A 177 9.42 -27.05 12.09
C GLY A 177 9.26 -28.57 12.11
N ASP A 178 8.41 -29.11 12.99
CA ASP A 178 7.92 -30.49 12.96
C ASP A 178 9.05 -31.55 12.89
N LEU A 179 9.18 -32.29 11.77
CA LEU A 179 10.30 -33.21 11.56
C LEU A 179 11.62 -32.48 11.31
N GLY A 180 11.56 -31.27 10.74
CA GLY A 180 12.69 -30.36 10.51
C GLY A 180 13.48 -30.05 11.77
N LEU A 181 12.86 -30.02 12.95
CA LEU A 181 13.52 -29.86 14.25
C LEU A 181 14.56 -30.97 14.58
N LYS A 182 14.63 -32.03 13.77
CA LYS A 182 15.62 -33.10 13.84
C LYS A 182 16.89 -32.82 13.03
N ILE A 183 16.90 -31.86 12.12
CA ILE A 183 18.09 -31.51 11.33
C ILE A 183 19.19 -30.97 12.27
N GLY A 184 20.45 -31.36 12.04
CA GLY A 184 21.59 -31.09 12.93
C GLY A 184 21.60 -31.92 14.22
N ARG A 185 20.44 -32.10 14.87
CA ARG A 185 20.28 -32.80 16.16
C ARG A 185 20.28 -34.32 16.06
N GLU A 186 19.58 -34.89 15.07
CA GLU A 186 19.47 -36.34 14.86
C GLU A 186 20.02 -36.79 13.49
N THR A 187 20.03 -35.91 12.49
CA THR A 187 20.46 -36.23 11.13
C THR A 187 20.84 -34.97 10.33
N MET A 188 21.66 -35.14 9.29
CA MET A 188 21.86 -34.16 8.20
C MET A 188 21.31 -34.65 6.86
N ALA A 189 20.91 -35.92 6.76
CA ALA A 189 20.63 -36.61 5.49
C ALA A 189 19.66 -35.86 4.56
N PRO A 190 18.53 -35.28 5.01
CA PRO A 190 17.61 -34.57 4.10
C PRO A 190 18.25 -33.40 3.35
N ALA A 191 19.22 -32.69 3.95
CA ALA A 191 19.96 -31.63 3.27
C ALA A 191 20.99 -32.21 2.27
N PHE A 192 21.68 -33.28 2.66
CA PHE A 192 22.71 -33.94 1.84
C PHE A 192 22.08 -34.63 0.62
N ASP A 193 21.03 -35.42 0.83
CA ASP A 193 20.27 -36.14 -0.20
C ASP A 193 19.69 -35.17 -1.26
N PHE A 194 19.31 -33.95 -0.84
CA PHE A 194 18.79 -32.89 -1.71
C PHE A 194 19.87 -32.17 -2.51
N ILE A 195 21.01 -31.83 -1.88
CA ILE A 195 22.18 -31.27 -2.60
C ILE A 195 22.66 -32.29 -3.65
N ASP A 196 22.77 -33.57 -3.27
CA ASP A 196 23.13 -34.68 -4.17
C ASP A 196 22.16 -34.82 -5.36
N ALA A 197 20.85 -34.68 -5.12
CA ALA A 197 19.84 -34.74 -6.17
C ALA A 197 19.95 -33.54 -7.13
N CYS A 198 20.14 -32.33 -6.60
CA CYS A 198 20.27 -31.11 -7.41
C CYS A 198 21.57 -31.12 -8.24
N GLU A 199 22.68 -31.60 -7.67
CA GLU A 199 23.94 -31.86 -8.39
C GLU A 199 23.72 -32.86 -9.55
N ALA A 200 23.10 -34.01 -9.27
CA ALA A 200 22.86 -35.08 -10.25
C ALA A 200 21.85 -34.70 -11.35
N GLU A 201 20.99 -33.70 -11.10
CA GLU A 201 20.01 -33.16 -12.04
C GLU A 201 20.48 -31.84 -12.70
N GLU A 202 21.72 -31.40 -12.48
CA GLU A 202 22.32 -30.14 -12.96
C GLU A 202 21.44 -28.89 -12.68
N THR A 203 20.65 -28.92 -11.59
CA THR A 203 19.61 -27.94 -11.26
C THR A 203 20.05 -27.07 -10.08
N PRO A 204 19.96 -25.73 -10.14
CA PRO A 204 20.37 -24.86 -9.03
C PRO A 204 19.43 -24.99 -7.84
N PHE A 205 19.95 -24.86 -6.62
CA PHE A 205 19.17 -25.04 -5.39
C PHE A 205 19.13 -23.84 -4.45
N PHE A 206 18.05 -23.71 -3.67
CA PHE A 206 17.92 -22.87 -2.48
C PHE A 206 17.69 -23.76 -1.25
N LEU A 207 18.64 -23.80 -0.33
CA LEU A 207 18.55 -24.59 0.91
C LEU A 207 18.35 -23.67 2.12
N TRP A 208 17.17 -23.75 2.73
CA TRP A 208 16.87 -23.16 4.03
C TRP A 208 17.31 -24.12 5.14
N TYR A 209 18.40 -23.77 5.82
CA TYR A 209 19.00 -24.55 6.91
C TYR A 209 18.86 -23.80 8.25
N ALA A 210 17.72 -24.00 8.92
CA ALA A 210 17.38 -23.34 10.18
C ALA A 210 17.27 -24.33 11.36
N PRO A 211 18.32 -25.08 11.73
CA PRO A 211 18.26 -26.08 12.79
C PRO A 211 17.78 -25.47 14.12
N PHE A 212 17.18 -26.29 14.97
CA PHE A 212 16.69 -25.86 16.28
C PHE A 212 17.85 -25.79 17.29
N LEU A 213 18.90 -25.03 16.98
CA LEU A 213 20.18 -24.94 17.70
C LEU A 213 20.72 -23.51 17.60
N PRO A 214 21.35 -22.95 18.66
CA PRO A 214 21.52 -23.51 20.01
C PRO A 214 20.27 -23.63 20.92
N HIS A 215 19.09 -23.18 20.50
CA HIS A 215 17.83 -23.09 21.27
C HIS A 215 17.46 -24.24 22.24
N ARG A 216 16.74 -23.84 23.29
CA ARG A 216 16.24 -24.68 24.39
C ARG A 216 15.31 -25.85 23.95
N PRO A 217 15.31 -26.99 24.66
CA PRO A 217 16.13 -27.30 25.83
C PRO A 217 17.61 -27.46 25.44
N HIS A 218 18.51 -26.90 26.24
CA HIS A 218 19.95 -27.01 26.02
C HIS A 218 20.40 -28.42 26.44
N ASN A 219 20.32 -29.37 25.51
CA ASN A 219 20.62 -30.78 25.70
C ASN A 219 21.81 -31.27 24.83
N PRO A 220 22.98 -30.60 24.90
CA PRO A 220 24.10 -30.89 24.01
C PRO A 220 24.70 -32.28 24.27
N PRO A 221 25.42 -32.87 23.28
CA PRO A 221 26.24 -34.05 23.47
C PRO A 221 27.15 -33.95 24.70
N ALA A 222 27.25 -35.03 25.48
CA ALA A 222 28.04 -35.04 26.72
C ALA A 222 29.49 -34.57 26.50
N ARG A 223 30.11 -34.96 25.38
CA ARG A 223 31.46 -34.53 24.98
C ARG A 223 31.64 -33.01 24.83
N LEU A 224 30.59 -32.28 24.48
CA LEU A 224 30.61 -30.81 24.39
C LEU A 224 30.29 -30.20 25.76
N LEU A 225 29.31 -30.75 26.48
CA LEU A 225 29.01 -30.29 27.84
C LEU A 225 30.23 -30.40 28.77
N GLU A 226 30.98 -31.49 28.70
CA GLU A 226 32.21 -31.72 29.47
C GLU A 226 33.33 -30.72 29.14
N LYS A 227 33.36 -30.15 27.92
CA LYS A 227 34.32 -29.11 27.51
C LYS A 227 34.06 -27.78 28.24
N TYR A 228 32.80 -27.40 28.39
CA TYR A 228 32.38 -26.12 28.98
C TYR A 228 32.11 -26.17 30.50
N GLN A 229 32.31 -27.32 31.16
CA GLN A 229 32.18 -27.46 32.61
C GLN A 229 33.48 -27.02 33.34
N GLY A 230 33.57 -25.72 33.62
CA GLY A 230 34.70 -25.08 34.34
C GLY A 230 34.38 -24.64 35.78
N GLU A 231 35.41 -24.32 36.56
CA GLU A 231 35.25 -23.71 37.88
C GLU A 231 34.64 -22.30 37.74
N GLY A 232 33.48 -22.08 38.36
CA GLY A 232 32.72 -20.82 38.26
C GLY A 232 31.67 -20.78 37.15
N VAL A 233 31.68 -21.71 36.19
CA VAL A 233 30.67 -21.78 35.12
C VAL A 233 29.45 -22.58 35.62
N THR A 234 28.23 -22.04 35.45
CA THR A 234 27.01 -22.76 35.83
C THR A 234 26.62 -23.80 34.77
N ASP A 235 25.90 -24.85 35.17
CA ASP A 235 25.39 -25.87 34.24
C ASP A 235 24.51 -25.28 33.12
N SER A 236 23.80 -24.17 33.37
CA SER A 236 23.00 -23.50 32.33
C SER A 236 23.86 -22.77 31.28
N VAL A 237 24.93 -22.09 31.72
CA VAL A 237 25.89 -21.43 30.83
C VAL A 237 26.74 -22.46 30.08
N ALA A 238 27.23 -23.50 30.77
CA ALA A 238 28.00 -24.58 30.16
C ALA A 238 27.19 -25.32 29.08
N ARG A 239 25.91 -25.60 29.35
CA ARG A 239 25.00 -26.18 28.36
C ARG A 239 24.79 -25.28 27.15
N TYR A 240 24.55 -24.00 27.38
CA TYR A 240 24.31 -23.05 26.29
C TYR A 240 25.53 -22.96 25.34
N ARG A 241 26.72 -22.74 25.89
CA ARG A 241 27.98 -22.70 25.12
C ARG A 241 28.23 -23.98 24.32
N ALA A 242 27.96 -25.14 24.95
CA ALA A 242 28.01 -26.46 24.30
C ALA A 242 26.94 -26.68 23.22
N MET A 243 25.85 -25.90 23.18
CA MET A 243 24.88 -25.91 22.07
C MET A 243 25.36 -25.03 20.91
N CYS A 244 26.07 -23.92 21.17
CA CYS A 244 26.64 -23.06 20.12
C CYS A 244 27.73 -23.80 19.32
N GLU A 245 28.64 -24.51 20.00
CA GLU A 245 29.63 -25.38 19.32
C GLU A 245 28.95 -26.56 18.60
N TRP A 246 27.84 -27.11 19.15
CA TRP A 246 27.11 -28.15 18.44
C TRP A 246 26.46 -27.65 17.14
N PHE A 247 25.96 -26.41 17.14
CA PHE A 247 25.48 -25.76 15.92
C PHE A 247 26.60 -25.59 14.89
N ASP A 248 27.78 -25.11 15.32
CA ASP A 248 28.97 -24.95 14.49
C ASP A 248 29.39 -26.27 13.83
N GLU A 249 29.43 -27.38 14.57
CA GLU A 249 29.70 -28.71 14.01
C GLU A 249 28.72 -29.11 12.90
N THR A 250 27.45 -28.74 13.01
CA THR A 250 26.44 -29.03 11.97
C THR A 250 26.60 -28.14 10.75
N CYS A 251 27.07 -26.89 10.94
CA CYS A 251 27.46 -26.00 9.85
C CYS A 251 28.69 -26.55 9.12
N GLY A 252 29.71 -27.00 9.87
CA GLY A 252 30.89 -27.68 9.32
C GLY A 252 30.55 -28.93 8.52
N ALA A 253 29.62 -29.75 9.01
CA ALA A 253 29.13 -30.92 8.28
C ALA A 253 28.40 -30.55 6.97
N LEU A 254 27.67 -29.43 6.93
CA LEU A 254 26.95 -28.97 5.75
C LEU A 254 27.87 -28.31 4.70
N LEU A 255 28.77 -27.43 5.14
CA LEU A 255 29.77 -26.79 4.29
C LEU A 255 30.76 -27.83 3.73
N GLY A 256 31.15 -28.82 4.53
CA GLY A 256 31.98 -29.94 4.08
C GLY A 256 31.30 -30.78 2.98
N HIS A 257 29.98 -31.01 3.06
CA HIS A 257 29.24 -31.71 2.00
C HIS A 257 29.23 -30.92 0.67
N VAL A 258 29.11 -29.59 0.73
CA VAL A 258 29.23 -28.69 -0.44
C VAL A 258 30.65 -28.72 -1.03
N GLU A 259 31.69 -28.75 -0.18
CA GLU A 259 33.09 -28.86 -0.61
C GLU A 259 33.41 -30.23 -1.21
N GLU A 260 32.91 -31.34 -0.63
CA GLU A 260 33.12 -32.70 -1.14
C GLU A 260 32.53 -32.91 -2.56
N ARG A 261 31.56 -32.07 -2.98
CA ARG A 261 31.02 -32.01 -4.35
C ARG A 261 31.61 -30.92 -5.23
N GLY A 262 32.55 -30.12 -4.72
CA GLY A 262 33.19 -29.04 -5.46
C GLY A 262 32.24 -27.89 -5.80
N LEU A 263 31.09 -27.79 -5.13
CA LEU A 263 30.05 -26.79 -5.40
C LEU A 263 30.39 -25.41 -4.77
N THR A 264 31.52 -25.30 -4.06
CA THR A 264 31.93 -24.12 -3.29
C THR A 264 32.04 -22.83 -4.12
N GLU A 265 32.64 -22.88 -5.32
CA GLU A 265 32.72 -21.70 -6.22
C GLU A 265 31.38 -21.40 -6.94
N GLU A 266 30.43 -22.33 -6.87
CA GLU A 266 29.09 -22.21 -7.46
C GLU A 266 28.01 -21.84 -6.44
N THR A 267 28.35 -21.72 -5.14
CA THR A 267 27.36 -21.55 -4.06
C THR A 267 27.56 -20.23 -3.31
N LEU A 268 26.51 -19.42 -3.25
CA LEU A 268 26.38 -18.33 -2.29
C LEU A 268 25.96 -18.90 -0.94
N VAL A 269 26.82 -18.78 0.06
CA VAL A 269 26.51 -19.08 1.46
C VAL A 269 26.14 -17.78 2.18
N VAL A 270 24.96 -17.79 2.80
CA VAL A 270 24.45 -16.69 3.63
C VAL A 270 24.30 -17.19 5.06
N PHE A 271 24.87 -16.46 6.02
CA PHE A 271 24.71 -16.72 7.45
C PHE A 271 23.93 -15.59 8.14
N VAL A 272 22.98 -15.96 9.00
CA VAL A 272 22.23 -15.04 9.88
C VAL A 272 21.77 -15.76 11.16
N VAL A 273 21.29 -15.01 12.15
CA VAL A 273 20.67 -15.54 13.39
C VAL A 273 19.23 -15.02 13.47
N ASP A 274 18.25 -15.82 13.90
CA ASP A 274 16.84 -15.39 13.93
C ASP A 274 16.49 -14.44 15.09
N ASN A 275 17.27 -14.44 16.17
CA ASN A 275 17.27 -13.42 17.22
C ASN A 275 18.49 -13.54 18.14
N GLY A 276 18.86 -12.45 18.81
CA GLY A 276 19.88 -12.44 19.86
C GLY A 276 19.47 -13.18 21.16
N TRP A 277 20.46 -13.73 21.88
CA TRP A 277 20.29 -14.38 23.18
C TRP A 277 21.26 -13.81 24.24
N ILE A 278 20.91 -13.93 25.53
CA ILE A 278 21.76 -13.64 26.68
C ILE A 278 21.42 -14.70 27.73
N GLN A 279 22.31 -15.65 27.95
CA GLN A 279 22.06 -16.80 28.81
C GLN A 279 22.03 -16.41 30.30
N ARG A 280 20.93 -16.73 31.02
CA ARG A 280 20.91 -16.60 32.48
C ARG A 280 21.78 -17.65 33.16
N GLU A 281 22.47 -17.27 34.23
CA GLU A 281 23.29 -18.20 35.03
C GLU A 281 22.46 -19.36 35.62
N GLU A 282 21.27 -19.07 36.14
CA GLU A 282 20.49 -20.00 36.96
C GLU A 282 19.51 -20.90 36.17
N THR A 283 19.13 -20.50 34.95
CA THR A 283 18.01 -21.10 34.21
C THR A 283 18.22 -21.07 32.70
N SER A 284 17.71 -22.08 31.97
CA SER A 284 17.80 -22.20 30.51
C SER A 284 16.85 -21.25 29.75
N GLY A 285 16.77 -19.99 30.20
CA GLY A 285 16.06 -18.90 29.56
C GLY A 285 16.93 -17.67 29.44
N PHE A 286 16.49 -16.74 28.60
CA PHE A 286 17.18 -15.49 28.33
C PHE A 286 17.05 -14.46 29.47
N ALA A 287 18.01 -13.54 29.54
CA ALA A 287 18.05 -12.41 30.46
C ALA A 287 17.22 -11.20 29.93
N PRO A 288 17.02 -10.14 30.72
CA PRO A 288 16.52 -8.86 30.20
C PRO A 288 17.41 -8.34 29.05
N ARG A 289 16.84 -7.51 28.17
CA ARG A 289 17.52 -6.95 26.96
C ARG A 289 18.01 -7.99 25.94
N SER A 290 17.38 -9.16 25.95
CA SER A 290 17.68 -10.25 25.02
C SER A 290 16.53 -10.48 24.01
N LYS A 291 16.31 -11.73 23.58
CA LYS A 291 15.15 -12.20 22.80
C LYS A 291 13.86 -11.48 23.22
N ARG A 292 13.06 -11.07 22.24
CA ARG A 292 11.84 -10.25 22.33
C ARG A 292 12.05 -8.80 22.79
N SER A 293 13.25 -8.25 22.66
CA SER A 293 13.52 -6.85 22.98
C SER A 293 14.30 -6.14 21.85
N PRO A 294 14.18 -4.80 21.72
CA PRO A 294 14.84 -4.02 20.66
C PRO A 294 16.31 -3.68 20.98
N TYR A 295 16.82 -4.13 22.13
CA TYR A 295 18.20 -3.88 22.57
C TYR A 295 19.18 -4.79 21.83
N GLU A 296 20.48 -4.44 21.80
CA GLU A 296 21.55 -5.13 21.05
C GLU A 296 21.55 -6.64 21.28
N GLY A 297 21.41 -7.11 22.52
CA GLY A 297 21.36 -8.53 22.86
C GLY A 297 20.09 -9.28 22.40
N GLY A 298 19.15 -8.59 21.77
CA GLY A 298 17.96 -9.15 21.12
C GLY A 298 17.94 -8.98 19.61
N VAL A 299 18.34 -7.81 19.07
CA VAL A 299 18.26 -7.52 17.62
C VAL A 299 19.57 -7.63 16.85
N ARG A 300 20.74 -7.48 17.47
CA ARG A 300 22.01 -7.54 16.75
C ARG A 300 22.43 -8.98 16.50
N THR A 301 22.83 -9.26 15.26
CA THR A 301 23.08 -10.60 14.71
C THR A 301 24.06 -10.48 13.52
N PRO A 302 25.30 -11.02 13.58
CA PRO A 302 26.23 -10.87 12.47
C PRO A 302 25.70 -11.55 11.20
N ILE A 303 25.92 -10.90 10.05
CA ILE A 303 25.60 -11.45 8.73
C ILE A 303 26.90 -11.75 7.99
N LEU A 304 26.98 -12.93 7.35
CA LEU A 304 28.12 -13.31 6.51
C LEU A 304 27.61 -13.67 5.11
N LEU A 305 28.29 -13.16 4.08
CA LEU A 305 28.07 -13.50 2.67
C LEU A 305 29.36 -14.09 2.09
N SER A 306 29.40 -15.39 1.82
CA SER A 306 30.53 -16.04 1.15
C SER A 306 30.14 -16.55 -0.23
N TRP A 307 30.88 -16.16 -1.25
CA TRP A 307 30.83 -16.78 -2.57
C TRP A 307 32.22 -16.70 -3.22
N PRO A 308 33.08 -17.71 -3.01
CA PRO A 308 34.48 -17.68 -3.44
C PRO A 308 34.64 -17.37 -4.93
N GLY A 309 35.51 -16.41 -5.24
CA GLY A 309 35.76 -15.93 -6.60
C GLY A 309 34.72 -14.93 -7.14
N ARG A 310 33.67 -14.60 -6.37
CA ARG A 310 32.65 -13.59 -6.71
C ARG A 310 32.54 -12.46 -5.69
N ILE A 311 32.61 -12.80 -4.41
CA ILE A 311 32.66 -11.86 -3.28
C ILE A 311 34.12 -11.79 -2.80
N GLU A 312 34.64 -10.58 -2.62
CA GLU A 312 35.94 -10.36 -1.96
C GLU A 312 35.77 -10.45 -0.43
N PRO A 313 36.50 -11.33 0.29
CA PRO A 313 36.39 -11.41 1.74
C PRO A 313 36.88 -10.15 2.45
N GLY A 314 36.20 -9.76 3.53
CA GLY A 314 36.52 -8.55 4.29
C GLY A 314 35.43 -8.20 5.32
N GLU A 315 35.72 -7.21 6.16
CA GLU A 315 34.82 -6.74 7.22
C GLU A 315 34.18 -5.39 6.86
N ARG A 316 32.88 -5.28 7.11
CA ARG A 316 32.01 -4.14 6.79
C ARG A 316 31.30 -3.67 8.06
N MET A 317 31.45 -2.40 8.42
CA MET A 317 31.02 -1.85 9.71
C MET A 317 29.80 -0.93 9.62
N GLU A 318 29.27 -0.72 8.42
CA GLU A 318 27.92 -0.20 8.22
C GLU A 318 26.87 -1.10 8.91
N ALA A 319 25.81 -0.48 9.42
CA ALA A 319 24.66 -1.21 9.93
C ALA A 319 23.84 -1.76 8.76
N VAL A 320 23.50 -3.04 8.81
CA VAL A 320 22.70 -3.75 7.78
C VAL A 320 21.68 -4.66 8.46
N SER A 321 20.69 -5.17 7.75
CA SER A 321 19.60 -5.95 8.33
C SER A 321 19.30 -7.26 7.62
N SER A 322 18.58 -8.17 8.30
CA SER A 322 18.12 -9.42 7.71
C SER A 322 17.05 -9.21 6.61
N VAL A 323 16.46 -8.02 6.53
CA VAL A 323 15.55 -7.61 5.44
C VAL A 323 16.27 -7.47 4.09
N ASP A 324 17.57 -7.14 4.12
CA ASP A 324 18.44 -6.96 2.94
C ASP A 324 18.85 -8.28 2.29
N LEU A 325 18.66 -9.41 2.98
CA LEU A 325 19.06 -10.73 2.50
C LEU A 325 18.26 -11.15 1.26
N ALA A 326 16.97 -10.85 1.20
CA ALA A 326 16.14 -11.20 0.05
C ALA A 326 16.55 -10.46 -1.24
N PRO A 327 16.63 -9.11 -1.29
CA PRO A 327 17.10 -8.40 -2.47
C PRO A 327 18.54 -8.78 -2.83
N THR A 328 19.43 -9.00 -1.86
CA THR A 328 20.81 -9.47 -2.09
C THR A 328 20.84 -10.86 -2.76
N ILE A 329 20.04 -11.83 -2.27
CA ILE A 329 19.98 -13.19 -2.84
C ILE A 329 19.39 -13.16 -4.25
N LEU A 330 18.32 -12.40 -4.47
CA LEU A 330 17.69 -12.26 -5.79
C LEU A 330 18.66 -11.64 -6.81
N ALA A 331 19.33 -10.54 -6.45
CA ALA A 331 20.33 -9.90 -7.29
C ALA A 331 21.51 -10.84 -7.62
N ALA A 332 22.03 -11.56 -6.62
CA ALA A 332 23.11 -12.54 -6.82
C ALA A 332 22.71 -13.72 -7.74
N CYS A 333 21.44 -14.12 -7.73
CA CYS A 333 20.88 -15.15 -8.61
C CYS A 333 20.50 -14.63 -10.02
N GLY A 334 20.60 -13.31 -10.25
CA GLY A 334 20.19 -12.67 -11.51
C GLY A 334 18.67 -12.60 -11.70
N VAL A 335 17.91 -12.52 -10.61
CA VAL A 335 16.46 -12.26 -10.60
C VAL A 335 16.22 -10.76 -10.47
N GLU A 336 15.15 -10.25 -11.08
CA GLU A 336 14.74 -8.86 -10.89
C GLU A 336 14.19 -8.69 -9.46
N VAL A 337 14.73 -7.71 -8.72
CA VAL A 337 14.33 -7.44 -7.33
C VAL A 337 13.01 -6.65 -7.36
N PRO A 338 11.93 -7.12 -6.70
CA PRO A 338 10.67 -6.39 -6.63
C PRO A 338 10.86 -5.01 -5.98
N ALA A 339 10.25 -3.97 -6.56
CA ALA A 339 10.37 -2.59 -6.07
C ALA A 339 9.63 -2.35 -4.73
N GLU A 340 8.87 -3.34 -4.29
CA GLU A 340 8.17 -3.43 -3.02
C GLU A 340 9.07 -3.88 -1.86
N LEU A 341 10.23 -4.49 -2.11
CA LEU A 341 11.14 -4.91 -1.03
C LEU A 341 11.87 -3.69 -0.44
N PRO A 342 11.78 -3.43 0.88
CA PRO A 342 12.40 -2.27 1.51
C PRO A 342 13.91 -2.42 1.77
N GLY A 343 14.48 -3.62 1.65
CA GLY A 343 15.91 -3.87 1.82
C GLY A 343 16.75 -3.54 0.57
N VAL A 344 18.07 -3.50 0.73
CA VAL A 344 19.04 -3.20 -0.34
C VAL A 344 19.92 -4.40 -0.71
N ASP A 345 20.47 -4.40 -1.92
CA ASP A 345 21.52 -5.35 -2.31
C ASP A 345 22.87 -4.99 -1.64
N LEU A 346 23.28 -5.80 -0.66
CA LEU A 346 24.53 -5.63 0.09
C LEU A 346 25.80 -5.81 -0.78
N LEU A 347 25.68 -6.44 -1.96
CA LEU A 347 26.77 -6.60 -2.92
C LEU A 347 26.86 -5.42 -3.91
N GLY A 348 25.77 -4.66 -4.10
CA GLY A 348 25.67 -3.56 -5.04
C GLY A 348 26.52 -2.32 -4.70
N GLY A 349 27.00 -2.21 -3.46
CA GLY A 349 27.97 -1.19 -3.06
C GLY A 349 27.42 0.24 -2.95
N GLY A 350 26.11 0.41 -2.79
CA GLY A 350 25.49 1.68 -2.43
C GLY A 350 25.73 2.08 -0.97
N GLU A 351 25.37 3.31 -0.60
CA GLU A 351 25.29 3.73 0.80
C GLU A 351 24.02 3.14 1.43
N HIS A 352 24.18 2.44 2.56
CA HIS A 352 23.05 1.91 3.33
C HIS A 352 22.43 3.03 4.18
N GLY A 353 21.09 3.11 4.22
CA GLY A 353 20.35 4.08 5.04
C GLY A 353 20.29 3.68 6.52
N PRO A 354 19.42 4.32 7.32
CA PRO A 354 19.15 3.87 8.69
C PRO A 354 18.60 2.45 8.71
N VAL A 355 18.99 1.65 9.72
CA VAL A 355 18.41 0.33 9.98
C VAL A 355 17.21 0.49 10.91
N PHE A 356 16.08 -0.13 10.58
CA PHE A 356 14.84 -0.02 11.32
C PHE A 356 14.35 -1.35 11.92
N GLY A 357 13.49 -1.28 12.93
CA GLY A 357 12.82 -2.46 13.45
C GLY A 357 11.77 -2.17 14.52
N ALA A 358 11.13 -3.24 15.01
CA ALA A 358 10.12 -3.17 16.05
C ALA A 358 10.06 -4.44 16.92
N ALA A 359 9.86 -4.24 18.23
CA ALA A 359 9.57 -5.30 19.18
C ALA A 359 8.06 -5.42 19.40
N PHE A 360 7.56 -6.65 19.42
CA PHE A 360 6.13 -6.99 19.50
C PHE A 360 5.80 -7.89 20.70
N THR A 361 4.51 -8.07 20.97
CA THR A 361 3.98 -9.09 21.89
C THR A 361 4.40 -10.51 21.48
N HIS A 362 4.37 -11.46 22.42
CA HIS A 362 4.76 -12.85 22.10
C HIS A 362 3.78 -13.51 21.11
N ASP A 363 2.50 -13.29 21.36
CA ASP A 363 1.37 -13.73 20.55
C ASP A 363 0.72 -12.47 19.96
N VAL A 364 0.09 -12.57 18.79
CA VAL A 364 -0.58 -11.43 18.15
C VAL A 364 -1.80 -11.01 18.96
N VAL A 365 -2.01 -9.70 19.09
CA VAL A 365 -3.17 -9.13 19.82
C VAL A 365 -4.42 -9.07 18.93
N GLU A 366 -4.26 -8.68 17.67
CA GLU A 366 -5.32 -8.59 16.65
C GLU A 366 -4.71 -8.95 15.29
N LEU A 367 -5.30 -9.91 14.55
CA LEU A 367 -4.83 -10.24 13.20
C LEU A 367 -5.18 -9.09 12.24
N GLY A 368 -4.27 -8.74 11.33
CA GLY A 368 -4.45 -7.61 10.41
C GLY A 368 -4.26 -6.21 11.03
N ASP A 369 -3.85 -6.11 12.31
CA ASP A 369 -3.32 -4.86 12.87
C ASP A 369 -2.02 -5.07 13.66
N PRO A 370 -0.86 -4.90 13.00
CA PRO A 370 0.46 -4.89 13.62
C PRO A 370 0.60 -3.92 14.79
N ALA A 371 -0.13 -2.79 14.81
CA ALA A 371 -0.03 -1.78 15.85
C ALA A 371 -0.57 -2.25 17.20
N LYS A 372 -1.63 -3.09 17.25
CA LYS A 372 -2.11 -3.66 18.55
C LYS A 372 -1.06 -4.53 19.23
N SER A 373 -0.14 -5.10 18.45
CA SER A 373 0.90 -6.02 18.93
C SER A 373 2.22 -5.31 19.20
N LEU A 374 2.35 -4.02 18.88
CA LEU A 374 3.57 -3.23 19.02
C LEU A 374 3.92 -3.00 20.50
N LEU A 375 5.21 -3.02 20.82
CA LEU A 375 5.73 -2.61 22.13
C LEU A 375 6.74 -1.46 22.01
N THR A 376 7.58 -1.46 20.96
CA THR A 376 8.63 -0.46 20.73
C THR A 376 9.06 -0.46 19.28
N ARG A 377 9.11 0.71 18.63
CA ARG A 377 9.81 0.92 17.35
C ARG A 377 11.23 1.38 17.61
N TRP A 378 12.16 1.05 16.71
CA TRP A 378 13.56 1.48 16.83
C TRP A 378 14.23 1.77 15.48
N VAL A 379 15.19 2.69 15.48
CA VAL A 379 16.05 3.04 14.34
C VAL A 379 17.49 3.17 14.80
N LEU A 380 18.44 2.79 13.95
CA LEU A 380 19.88 3.01 14.09
C LEU A 380 20.41 3.74 12.84
N GLU A 381 21.05 4.89 13.03
CA GLU A 381 21.76 5.64 11.99
C GLU A 381 23.18 5.98 12.49
N ASP A 382 24.21 5.75 11.67
CA ASP A 382 25.65 5.78 12.01
C ASP A 382 26.04 4.93 13.25
N ARG A 383 25.76 5.49 14.42
CA ARG A 383 26.11 5.01 15.76
C ARG A 383 24.99 5.27 16.78
N HIS A 384 23.96 6.03 16.41
CA HIS A 384 22.90 6.48 17.29
C HIS A 384 21.67 5.62 17.12
N LYS A 385 21.23 4.98 18.21
CA LYS A 385 20.06 4.10 18.22
C LYS A 385 18.95 4.70 19.08
N LEU A 386 17.78 4.87 18.49
CA LEU A 386 16.59 5.43 19.14
C LEU A 386 15.56 4.32 19.39
N LEU A 387 15.03 4.24 20.61
CA LEU A 387 13.89 3.41 20.99
C LEU A 387 12.67 4.29 21.32
N VAL A 388 11.55 4.05 20.65
CA VAL A 388 10.27 4.74 20.88
C VAL A 388 9.23 3.71 21.30
N HIS A 389 8.81 3.75 22.56
CA HIS A 389 7.87 2.79 23.13
C HIS A 389 6.41 3.16 22.83
N ASP A 390 5.55 2.16 22.67
CA ASP A 390 4.10 2.35 22.56
C ASP A 390 3.48 2.72 23.93
N ASP A 391 4.01 2.12 25.01
CA ASP A 391 3.73 2.54 26.39
C ASP A 391 4.32 3.94 26.66
N THR A 392 3.50 4.96 26.46
CA THR A 392 3.82 6.38 26.68
C THR A 392 4.18 6.75 28.12
N SER A 393 4.06 5.82 29.09
CA SER A 393 4.62 6.01 30.44
C SER A 393 6.14 5.78 30.51
N ARG A 394 6.73 5.14 29.47
CA ARG A 394 8.17 5.04 29.28
C ARG A 394 8.71 6.23 28.49
N PRO A 395 9.85 6.83 28.87
CA PRO A 395 10.52 7.83 28.04
C PRO A 395 11.15 7.20 26.79
N THR A 396 11.35 7.99 25.73
CA THR A 396 12.26 7.67 24.63
C THR A 396 13.65 7.30 25.18
N GLU A 397 14.29 6.27 24.63
CA GLU A 397 15.69 5.93 24.95
C GLU A 397 16.57 6.16 23.72
N LEU A 398 17.63 6.97 23.84
CA LEU A 398 18.62 7.24 22.77
C LEU A 398 19.99 6.78 23.23
N TYR A 399 20.72 6.02 22.43
CA TYR A 399 22.06 5.50 22.75
C TYR A 399 23.08 5.85 21.68
N ASP A 400 24.36 5.86 22.06
CA ASP A 400 25.52 5.87 21.16
C ASP A 400 26.25 4.53 21.29
N LEU A 401 26.01 3.62 20.35
CA LEU A 401 26.52 2.24 20.40
C LEU A 401 28.05 2.14 20.30
N ALA A 402 28.73 3.20 19.84
CA ALA A 402 30.19 3.26 19.80
C ALA A 402 30.81 3.70 21.15
N LEU A 403 29.99 4.11 22.12
CA LEU A 403 30.40 4.34 23.52
C LEU A 403 29.73 3.37 24.50
N ASP A 404 28.50 2.92 24.19
CA ASP A 404 27.69 2.01 25.01
C ASP A 404 27.02 0.93 24.12
N PRO A 405 27.78 -0.08 23.65
CA PRO A 405 27.25 -1.24 22.90
C PRO A 405 26.40 -2.20 23.75
N SER A 406 26.08 -1.80 24.98
CA SER A 406 25.26 -2.49 25.98
C SER A 406 23.95 -1.73 26.30
N GLU A 407 23.81 -0.52 25.76
CA GLU A 407 22.69 0.41 25.95
C GLU A 407 22.38 0.69 27.44
N GLU A 408 23.36 0.60 28.34
CA GLU A 408 23.16 0.81 29.80
C GLU A 408 22.67 2.23 30.14
N THR A 409 23.11 3.26 29.41
CA THR A 409 22.89 4.67 29.76
C THR A 409 22.33 5.49 28.59
N PRO A 410 21.03 5.82 28.59
CA PRO A 410 20.45 6.73 27.60
C PRO A 410 21.09 8.12 27.64
N LEU A 411 21.29 8.69 26.45
CA LEU A 411 21.73 10.05 26.21
C LEU A 411 20.59 11.06 26.37
N THR A 412 20.90 12.34 26.20
CA THR A 412 19.91 13.43 26.19
C THR A 412 20.31 14.44 25.12
N GLU A 413 20.05 14.12 23.86
CA GLU A 413 20.34 14.96 22.71
C GLU A 413 19.08 15.24 21.88
N PRO A 414 18.25 16.24 22.26
CA PRO A 414 16.93 16.44 21.65
C PRO A 414 16.95 16.78 20.16
N ALA A 415 18.09 17.14 19.58
CA ALA A 415 18.24 17.34 18.13
C ALA A 415 18.33 16.00 17.40
N THR A 416 19.27 15.14 17.83
CA THR A 416 19.48 13.76 17.37
C THR A 416 18.21 12.93 17.58
N GLU A 417 17.57 13.04 18.75
CA GLU A 417 16.29 12.39 19.07
C GLU A 417 15.19 12.75 18.07
N ARG A 418 15.00 14.05 17.75
CA ARG A 418 13.97 14.49 16.80
C ARG A 418 14.27 14.10 15.35
N ALA A 419 15.53 14.05 14.94
CA ALA A 419 15.91 13.60 13.61
C ALA A 419 15.56 12.11 13.44
N LEU A 420 16.09 11.25 14.32
CA LEU A 420 15.82 9.82 14.31
C LEU A 420 14.33 9.50 14.50
N ARG A 421 13.61 10.26 15.34
CA ARG A 421 12.17 10.09 15.53
C ARG A 421 11.39 10.37 14.25
N LYS A 422 11.81 11.36 13.44
CA LYS A 422 11.19 11.67 12.16
C LYS A 422 11.40 10.54 11.15
N GLU A 423 12.63 10.05 11.01
CA GLU A 423 12.92 8.94 10.09
C GLU A 423 12.20 7.65 10.53
N LEU A 424 12.08 7.41 11.85
CA LEU A 424 11.32 6.27 12.40
C LEU A 424 9.80 6.36 12.17
N ASP A 425 9.22 7.56 12.25
CA ASP A 425 7.80 7.79 11.93
C ASP A 425 7.53 7.74 10.42
N ALA A 426 8.49 8.17 9.60
CA ALA A 426 8.42 8.08 8.13
C ALA A 426 8.57 6.64 7.61
N TRP A 427 9.38 5.80 8.28
CA TRP A 427 9.45 4.36 8.00
C TRP A 427 8.15 3.66 8.38
N TRP A 428 7.72 3.77 9.64
CA TRP A 428 6.44 3.23 10.09
C TRP A 428 5.97 3.95 11.36
N PRO A 429 4.83 4.67 11.37
CA PRO A 429 4.38 5.45 12.53
C PRO A 429 3.90 4.59 13.71
N GLY A 430 3.77 3.26 13.54
CA GLY A 430 3.40 2.33 14.62
C GLY A 430 1.95 2.40 15.08
N ARG A 431 1.09 3.15 14.38
CA ARG A 431 -0.35 3.28 14.65
C ARG A 431 -1.14 3.21 13.34
N ARG A 432 -2.45 3.00 13.44
CA ARG A 432 -3.37 3.16 12.31
C ARG A 432 -3.42 4.65 11.89
N PRO A 433 -3.55 4.98 10.60
CA PRO A 433 -3.51 6.37 10.15
C PRO A 433 -4.77 7.13 10.55
N ASN A 434 -4.66 8.46 10.58
CA ASN A 434 -5.82 9.33 10.53
C ASN A 434 -6.44 9.33 9.13
N LEU A 435 -7.75 9.54 9.06
CA LEU A 435 -8.53 9.53 7.82
C LEU A 435 -9.29 10.86 7.69
N LEU A 436 -8.97 11.65 6.66
CA LEU A 436 -9.68 12.87 6.31
C LEU A 436 -10.47 12.67 5.02
N VAL A 437 -11.79 12.62 5.13
CA VAL A 437 -12.71 12.41 4.01
C VAL A 437 -13.36 13.74 3.63
N VAL A 438 -13.04 14.28 2.47
CA VAL A 438 -13.61 15.53 1.95
C VAL A 438 -14.60 15.23 0.84
N VAL A 439 -15.84 15.68 1.00
CA VAL A 439 -16.93 15.46 0.04
C VAL A 439 -17.57 16.79 -0.34
N THR A 440 -17.56 17.14 -1.62
CA THR A 440 -18.32 18.29 -2.16
C THR A 440 -19.73 17.87 -2.61
N ASP A 441 -20.52 18.85 -3.04
CA ASP A 441 -21.93 18.70 -3.36
C ASP A 441 -22.19 19.35 -4.73
N ASP A 442 -22.55 18.56 -5.74
CA ASP A 442 -22.65 18.98 -7.17
C ASP A 442 -21.33 19.31 -7.90
N GLN A 443 -20.15 18.78 -7.52
CA GLN A 443 -18.91 18.99 -8.29
C GLN A 443 -18.67 17.90 -9.34
N ARG A 444 -18.84 18.25 -10.61
CA ARG A 444 -18.50 17.41 -11.77
C ARG A 444 -16.98 17.16 -11.89
N PHE A 445 -16.61 15.98 -12.41
CA PHE A 445 -15.21 15.53 -12.56
C PHE A 445 -14.27 16.50 -13.28
N ASP A 446 -14.72 17.19 -14.33
CA ASP A 446 -13.92 18.14 -15.14
C ASP A 446 -13.70 19.51 -14.46
N GLN A 447 -14.26 19.73 -13.27
CA GLN A 447 -14.18 20.99 -12.52
C GLN A 447 -13.00 20.96 -11.54
N LEU A 448 -11.80 20.73 -12.08
CA LEU A 448 -10.48 20.73 -11.44
C LEU A 448 -9.43 21.25 -12.44
N SER A 449 -8.46 22.05 -12.00
CA SER A 449 -7.36 22.49 -12.90
C SER A 449 -6.45 21.32 -13.32
N CYS A 450 -6.24 20.31 -12.47
CA CYS A 450 -5.48 19.09 -12.82
C CYS A 450 -6.21 18.13 -13.80
N GLU A 451 -7.44 18.42 -14.20
CA GLU A 451 -8.13 17.79 -15.35
C GLU A 451 -8.04 18.65 -16.63
N GLY A 452 -7.29 19.76 -16.59
CA GLY A 452 -7.09 20.65 -17.74
C GLY A 452 -8.17 21.71 -17.91
N HIS A 453 -8.94 22.02 -16.86
CA HIS A 453 -9.98 23.04 -16.91
C HIS A 453 -9.39 24.45 -17.23
N PRO A 454 -9.98 25.22 -18.17
CA PRO A 454 -9.31 26.39 -18.77
C PRO A 454 -9.39 27.71 -17.98
N VAL A 455 -10.14 27.77 -16.87
CA VAL A 455 -10.36 28.99 -16.07
C VAL A 455 -10.26 28.77 -14.56
N LEU A 456 -11.07 27.87 -14.01
CA LEU A 456 -11.01 27.45 -12.60
C LEU A 456 -9.59 26.98 -12.22
N GLU A 457 -9.14 27.43 -11.05
CA GLU A 457 -7.89 27.03 -10.40
C GLU A 457 -8.23 26.35 -9.07
N THR A 458 -7.67 25.16 -8.84
CA THR A 458 -7.82 24.35 -7.63
C THR A 458 -6.44 23.87 -7.12
N PRO A 459 -5.54 24.79 -6.70
CA PRO A 459 -4.16 24.44 -6.37
C PRO A 459 -4.00 23.45 -5.21
N VAL A 460 -4.92 23.39 -4.25
CA VAL A 460 -4.86 22.40 -3.16
C VAL A 460 -5.31 21.02 -3.65
N MET A 461 -6.40 20.93 -4.41
CA MET A 461 -6.85 19.68 -5.02
C MET A 461 -5.81 19.15 -6.04
N ASP A 462 -5.16 20.05 -6.77
CA ASP A 462 -4.07 19.73 -7.70
C ASP A 462 -2.79 19.26 -6.98
N ARG A 463 -2.47 19.84 -5.80
CA ARG A 463 -1.41 19.31 -4.92
C ARG A 463 -1.73 17.88 -4.51
N LEU A 464 -2.95 17.62 -3.99
CA LEU A 464 -3.38 16.29 -3.60
C LEU A 464 -3.38 15.29 -4.78
N ALA A 465 -3.70 15.72 -6.00
CA ALA A 465 -3.62 14.88 -7.19
C ALA A 465 -2.18 14.56 -7.62
N SER A 466 -1.27 15.55 -7.56
CA SER A 466 0.14 15.41 -7.97
C SER A 466 1.03 14.76 -6.91
N GLU A 467 0.65 14.84 -5.64
CA GLU A 467 1.29 14.14 -4.52
C GLU A 467 0.53 12.85 -4.13
N GLY A 468 -0.51 12.45 -4.86
CA GLY A 468 -1.36 11.30 -4.50
C GLY A 468 -1.68 10.37 -5.67
N VAL A 469 -2.88 9.79 -5.66
CA VAL A 469 -3.45 8.98 -6.76
C VAL A 469 -4.80 9.57 -7.15
N ARG A 470 -4.90 10.02 -8.41
CA ARG A 470 -6.16 10.53 -8.99
C ARG A 470 -6.82 9.46 -9.84
N PHE A 471 -8.10 9.19 -9.61
CA PHE A 471 -8.87 8.23 -10.39
C PHE A 471 -9.64 8.97 -11.48
N LYS A 472 -9.24 8.75 -12.74
CA LYS A 472 -9.82 9.40 -13.92
C LYS A 472 -11.29 9.01 -14.14
N ASN A 473 -11.63 7.77 -13.83
CA ASN A 473 -12.92 7.12 -14.13
C ASN A 473 -13.67 6.76 -12.84
N SER A 474 -14.01 7.79 -12.04
CA SER A 474 -14.76 7.64 -10.79
C SER A 474 -16.23 8.04 -10.90
N PHE A 475 -17.14 7.19 -10.43
CA PHE A 475 -18.58 7.31 -10.67
C PHE A 475 -19.44 7.19 -9.42
N VAL A 476 -20.61 7.83 -9.43
CA VAL A 476 -21.68 7.58 -8.48
C VAL A 476 -22.69 6.58 -9.05
N THR A 477 -23.10 5.61 -8.25
CA THR A 477 -24.11 4.60 -8.64
C THR A 477 -25.54 5.15 -8.74
N THR A 478 -25.78 6.38 -8.26
CA THR A 478 -27.04 7.13 -8.40
C THR A 478 -26.75 8.64 -8.37
N SER A 479 -27.19 9.41 -9.38
CA SER A 479 -26.89 10.85 -9.49
C SER A 479 -27.83 11.72 -8.65
N ILE A 480 -28.00 11.40 -7.38
CA ILE A 480 -28.78 12.21 -6.43
C ILE A 480 -28.17 12.21 -5.03
N CYS A 481 -27.83 13.41 -4.55
CA CYS A 481 -27.09 13.65 -3.30
C CYS A 481 -27.56 12.84 -2.08
N ALA A 482 -28.86 12.72 -1.82
CA ALA A 482 -29.35 11.96 -0.65
C ALA A 482 -29.18 10.44 -0.78
N ALA A 483 -29.31 9.86 -1.98
CA ALA A 483 -29.09 8.43 -2.18
C ALA A 483 -27.58 8.14 -2.25
N SER A 484 -26.84 8.89 -3.07
CA SER A 484 -25.38 8.73 -3.22
C SER A 484 -24.63 8.90 -1.89
N ARG A 485 -25.07 9.78 -0.99
CA ARG A 485 -24.50 9.89 0.37
C ARG A 485 -24.79 8.67 1.25
N ALA A 486 -25.94 8.03 1.10
CA ALA A 486 -26.18 6.74 1.75
C ALA A 486 -25.30 5.64 1.14
N SER A 487 -25.11 5.65 -0.19
CA SER A 487 -24.20 4.75 -0.90
C SER A 487 -22.73 4.90 -0.45
N LEU A 488 -22.23 6.14 -0.37
CA LEU A 488 -20.90 6.51 0.17
C LEU A 488 -20.70 6.03 1.61
N MET A 489 -21.73 6.13 2.46
CA MET A 489 -21.65 5.74 3.87
C MET A 489 -21.73 4.23 4.11
N THR A 490 -22.50 3.51 3.28
CA THR A 490 -22.83 2.09 3.49
C THR A 490 -22.16 1.11 2.51
N SER A 491 -21.52 1.60 1.44
CA SER A 491 -21.01 0.79 0.33
C SER A 491 -22.10 0.00 -0.43
N ARG A 492 -23.29 0.57 -0.62
CA ARG A 492 -24.43 -0.12 -1.27
C ARG A 492 -25.10 0.70 -2.37
N HIS A 493 -25.74 0.04 -3.34
CA HIS A 493 -26.54 0.69 -4.39
C HIS A 493 -27.90 1.19 -3.85
N GLU A 494 -28.60 2.06 -4.61
CA GLU A 494 -29.85 2.72 -4.18
C GLU A 494 -30.98 1.71 -3.89
N GLY A 495 -31.03 0.61 -4.65
CA GLY A 495 -31.91 -0.53 -4.42
C GLY A 495 -31.59 -1.27 -3.12
N SER A 496 -30.31 -1.56 -2.89
CA SER A 496 -29.82 -2.35 -1.75
C SER A 496 -29.99 -1.66 -0.39
N HIS A 497 -29.69 -0.35 -0.28
CA HIS A 497 -29.96 0.41 0.95
C HIS A 497 -31.38 0.99 1.00
N GLY A 498 -32.13 0.94 -0.11
CA GLY A 498 -33.56 1.31 -0.20
C GLY A 498 -33.90 2.78 0.13
N TYR A 499 -32.88 3.64 0.24
CA TYR A 499 -33.01 5.01 0.70
C TYR A 499 -32.81 6.02 -0.42
N THR A 500 -33.77 6.94 -0.55
CA THR A 500 -33.73 8.08 -1.46
C THR A 500 -34.65 9.18 -0.92
N PHE A 501 -34.81 10.29 -1.65
CA PHE A 501 -35.64 11.40 -1.18
C PHE A 501 -37.07 10.95 -0.83
N GLY A 502 -37.56 11.39 0.35
CA GLY A 502 -38.91 11.11 0.84
C GLY A 502 -39.20 9.69 1.34
N LYS A 503 -38.24 8.76 1.27
CA LYS A 503 -38.38 7.39 1.83
C LYS A 503 -38.43 7.38 3.37
N PRO A 504 -38.79 6.24 3.99
CA PRO A 504 -38.50 6.00 5.41
C PRO A 504 -37.04 6.27 5.76
N ALA A 505 -36.77 6.51 7.04
CA ALA A 505 -35.40 6.71 7.51
C ALA A 505 -34.66 5.36 7.55
N MET A 506 -33.34 5.38 7.33
CA MET A 506 -32.49 4.20 7.49
C MET A 506 -32.44 3.77 8.96
N GLY A 507 -32.69 2.48 9.23
CA GLY A 507 -32.69 1.91 10.57
C GLY A 507 -31.34 1.39 11.02
N GLU A 508 -31.33 0.81 12.24
CA GLU A 508 -30.14 0.34 12.96
C GLU A 508 -29.18 -0.52 12.12
N ALA A 509 -29.69 -1.44 11.30
CA ALA A 509 -28.84 -2.35 10.51
C ALA A 509 -27.91 -1.61 9.54
N LEU A 510 -28.46 -0.67 8.76
CA LEU A 510 -27.68 0.16 7.84
C LEU A 510 -26.79 1.16 8.60
N ALA A 511 -27.22 1.63 9.77
CA ALA A 511 -26.43 2.51 10.63
C ALA A 511 -25.14 1.81 11.09
N GLN A 512 -25.26 0.57 11.59
CA GLN A 512 -24.14 -0.30 12.00
C GLN A 512 -23.32 -0.84 10.81
N GLU A 513 -23.81 -0.74 9.57
CA GLU A 513 -23.01 -0.98 8.36
C GLU A 513 -22.19 0.25 7.93
N THR A 514 -22.44 1.45 8.47
CA THR A 514 -21.67 2.65 8.06
C THR A 514 -20.19 2.57 8.45
N TYR A 515 -19.30 3.14 7.62
CA TYR A 515 -17.87 3.21 7.96
C TYR A 515 -17.60 3.96 9.28
N PHE A 516 -18.43 4.94 9.64
CA PHE A 516 -18.38 5.61 10.94
C PHE A 516 -18.54 4.62 12.10
N ALA A 517 -19.61 3.80 12.09
CA ALA A 517 -19.85 2.81 13.13
C ALA A 517 -18.72 1.77 13.22
N ARG A 518 -18.16 1.36 12.07
CA ARG A 518 -17.07 0.37 11.98
C ARG A 518 -15.74 0.92 12.51
N LEU A 519 -15.35 2.12 12.09
CA LEU A 519 -14.14 2.78 12.57
C LEU A 519 -14.26 3.11 14.07
N LYS A 520 -15.41 3.63 14.53
CA LYS A 520 -15.72 3.81 15.95
C LYS A 520 -15.51 2.53 16.75
N GLY A 521 -16.03 1.40 16.25
CA GLY A 521 -15.87 0.07 16.86
C GLY A 521 -14.42 -0.40 16.93
N ALA A 522 -13.57 -0.02 15.96
CA ALA A 522 -12.14 -0.31 15.95
C ALA A 522 -11.29 0.62 16.86
N GLY A 523 -11.92 1.64 17.47
CA GLY A 523 -11.28 2.59 18.40
C GLY A 523 -10.92 3.95 17.79
N TYR A 524 -11.39 4.27 16.58
CA TYR A 524 -11.21 5.62 16.01
C TYR A 524 -12.06 6.67 16.72
N ARG A 525 -11.52 7.88 16.85
CA ARG A 525 -12.30 9.10 17.12
C ARG A 525 -13.00 9.52 15.83
N THR A 526 -14.31 9.78 15.87
CA THR A 526 -15.14 9.91 14.67
C THR A 526 -15.81 11.28 14.58
N GLY A 527 -15.43 12.05 13.56
CA GLY A 527 -15.89 13.41 13.34
C GLY A 527 -16.72 13.53 12.05
N PHE A 528 -17.79 14.34 12.09
CA PHE A 528 -18.52 14.75 10.90
C PHE A 528 -18.90 16.22 10.96
N VAL A 529 -18.59 16.97 9.89
CA VAL A 529 -18.89 18.39 9.74
C VAL A 529 -19.53 18.65 8.37
N GLY A 530 -20.62 19.42 8.32
CA GLY A 530 -21.23 19.88 7.07
C GLY A 530 -22.50 19.13 6.63
N LYS A 531 -22.69 18.93 5.32
CA LYS A 531 -23.95 18.42 4.73
C LYS A 531 -24.17 16.93 5.00
N TRP A 532 -24.95 16.61 6.03
CA TRP A 532 -25.34 15.22 6.32
C TRP A 532 -26.13 14.57 5.17
N GLY A 533 -27.09 15.30 4.57
CA GLY A 533 -27.80 14.90 3.35
C GLY A 533 -28.78 13.71 3.45
N VAL A 534 -28.61 12.82 4.43
CA VAL A 534 -29.39 11.58 4.62
C VAL A 534 -30.27 11.63 5.86
N LYS A 535 -31.09 10.59 6.08
CA LYS A 535 -31.97 10.47 7.25
C LYS A 535 -31.94 9.07 7.84
N PHE A 536 -31.46 8.98 9.07
CA PHE A 536 -31.53 7.78 9.91
C PHE A 536 -32.66 7.89 10.95
N GLU A 537 -33.05 6.74 11.54
CA GLU A 537 -33.99 6.70 12.65
C GLU A 537 -33.46 7.45 13.88
N ARG A 538 -34.37 7.89 14.77
CA ARG A 538 -33.99 8.80 15.86
C ARG A 538 -33.17 8.08 16.93
N GLY A 539 -31.85 8.23 16.86
CA GLY A 539 -30.89 7.77 17.86
C GLY A 539 -29.88 6.75 17.32
N VAL A 540 -30.15 6.08 16.20
CA VAL A 540 -29.31 4.96 15.72
C VAL A 540 -27.88 5.38 15.33
N MET A 541 -27.64 6.67 15.12
CA MET A 541 -26.32 7.26 14.83
C MET A 541 -25.67 7.97 16.03
N SER A 542 -26.30 8.02 17.22
CA SER A 542 -25.81 8.90 18.31
C SER A 542 -24.44 8.51 18.85
N ASP A 543 -24.12 7.22 18.76
CA ASP A 543 -22.94 6.63 19.39
C ASP A 543 -21.83 6.34 18.36
N HIS A 544 -22.09 6.65 17.07
CA HIS A 544 -21.17 6.46 15.93
C HIS A 544 -20.25 7.67 15.67
N PHE A 545 -20.40 8.74 16.45
CA PHE A 545 -19.62 9.96 16.37
C PHE A 545 -19.12 10.36 17.76
N ASP A 546 -17.93 10.97 17.82
CA ASP A 546 -17.50 11.80 18.96
C ASP A 546 -18.01 13.22 18.76
N THR A 547 -17.77 13.78 17.57
CA THR A 547 -18.25 15.11 17.18
C THR A 547 -19.08 15.05 15.90
N TYR A 548 -20.32 15.54 16.02
CA TYR A 548 -21.28 15.68 14.94
C TYR A 548 -21.70 17.16 14.82
N ARG A 549 -21.40 17.79 13.69
CA ARG A 549 -21.67 19.20 13.37
C ARG A 549 -22.36 19.31 12.00
N PRO A 550 -23.62 18.86 11.87
CA PRO A 550 -24.36 18.99 10.63
C PRO A 550 -24.61 20.47 10.31
N MET A 551 -24.35 20.86 9.08
CA MET A 551 -24.54 22.22 8.56
C MET A 551 -25.41 22.19 7.29
N SER A 552 -25.98 23.34 6.96
CA SER A 552 -26.83 23.56 5.80
C SER A 552 -26.84 25.04 5.41
N PRO A 553 -27.33 25.38 4.20
CA PRO A 553 -27.62 26.75 3.81
C PRO A 553 -28.55 27.48 4.80
N PRO A 554 -28.57 28.82 4.82
CA PRO A 554 -28.03 29.70 3.78
C PRO A 554 -26.51 29.86 3.81
N TYR A 555 -25.90 30.03 2.62
CA TYR A 555 -24.47 30.23 2.42
C TYR A 555 -23.94 31.44 3.19
N LEU A 556 -24.68 32.55 3.16
CA LEU A 556 -24.46 33.78 3.91
C LEU A 556 -25.65 34.01 4.86
N ARG A 557 -25.40 34.44 6.10
CA ARG A 557 -26.47 34.73 7.07
C ARG A 557 -26.63 36.23 7.25
N GLU A 558 -27.83 36.75 6.96
CA GLU A 558 -28.16 38.19 7.12
C GLU A 558 -27.81 38.76 8.51
N ARG A 559 -27.98 37.95 9.55
CA ARG A 559 -27.74 38.34 10.96
C ARG A 559 -26.27 38.62 11.26
N ASP A 560 -25.35 38.06 10.47
CA ASP A 560 -23.91 38.10 10.73
C ASP A 560 -23.25 39.33 10.06
N GLY A 561 -24.00 40.10 9.25
CA GLY A 561 -23.62 41.43 8.77
C GLY A 561 -22.84 41.49 7.46
N GLU A 562 -22.01 42.52 7.29
CA GLU A 562 -21.14 42.68 6.11
C GLU A 562 -19.93 41.70 6.17
N ASP A 563 -19.48 41.35 7.38
CA ASP A 563 -18.48 40.29 7.63
C ASP A 563 -19.09 38.87 7.75
N ALA A 564 -20.28 38.62 7.17
CA ALA A 564 -20.97 37.33 7.27
C ALA A 564 -20.15 36.19 6.62
N ARG A 565 -19.46 35.41 7.45
CA ARG A 565 -18.58 34.32 7.01
C ARG A 565 -19.35 33.24 6.22
N HIS A 566 -18.79 32.82 5.10
CA HIS A 566 -19.41 31.87 4.18
C HIS A 566 -19.61 30.48 4.83
N LEU A 567 -20.55 29.67 4.33
CA LEU A 567 -20.79 28.32 4.86
C LEU A 567 -19.55 27.43 4.71
N THR A 568 -18.89 27.44 3.55
CA THR A 568 -17.64 26.70 3.32
C THR A 568 -16.54 27.05 4.32
N ASP A 569 -16.29 28.34 4.58
CA ASP A 569 -15.27 28.75 5.55
C ASP A 569 -15.62 28.30 6.98
N ARG A 570 -16.90 28.33 7.37
CA ARG A 570 -17.40 27.85 8.67
C ARG A 570 -17.37 26.33 8.81
N THR A 571 -17.52 25.60 7.70
CA THR A 571 -17.32 24.15 7.65
C THR A 571 -15.85 23.80 7.85
N ALA A 572 -14.91 24.58 7.32
CA ALA A 572 -13.49 24.45 7.64
C ALA A 572 -13.18 24.86 9.10
N ASP A 573 -13.82 25.89 9.65
CA ASP A 573 -13.61 26.30 11.05
C ASP A 573 -13.93 25.18 12.05
N GLU A 574 -15.10 24.53 11.93
CA GLU A 574 -15.50 23.42 12.81
C GLU A 574 -14.66 22.14 12.55
N ALA A 575 -14.02 22.02 11.39
CA ALA A 575 -13.13 20.91 11.05
C ALA A 575 -11.71 21.10 11.62
N ILE A 576 -11.14 22.31 11.49
CA ILE A 576 -9.88 22.71 12.14
C ILE A 576 -10.02 22.55 13.66
N ARG A 577 -11.14 23.02 14.22
CA ARG A 577 -11.46 22.83 15.63
C ARG A 577 -11.47 21.36 16.07
N PHE A 578 -11.93 20.43 15.24
CA PHE A 578 -11.88 19.00 15.56
C PHE A 578 -10.43 18.48 15.59
N ILE A 579 -9.56 18.99 14.72
CA ILE A 579 -8.13 18.67 14.75
C ILE A 579 -7.51 19.22 16.05
N GLU A 580 -7.70 20.51 16.34
CA GLU A 580 -7.22 21.19 17.55
C GLU A 580 -7.73 20.58 18.88
N GLU A 581 -9.02 20.23 18.99
CA GLU A 581 -9.65 19.78 20.25
C GLU A 581 -9.75 18.25 20.38
N GLU A 582 -9.67 17.49 19.29
CA GLU A 582 -10.03 16.06 19.27
C GLU A 582 -9.05 15.11 18.55
N ALA A 583 -7.92 15.56 17.99
CA ALA A 583 -6.95 14.65 17.37
C ALA A 583 -5.94 13.99 18.34
N GLU A 584 -5.92 14.36 19.62
CA GLU A 584 -4.97 13.78 20.58
C GLU A 584 -5.18 12.27 20.82
N GLY A 585 -4.07 11.54 20.83
CA GLY A 585 -3.89 10.21 21.44
C GLY A 585 -4.37 9.00 20.63
N ALA A 586 -5.51 9.10 19.94
CA ALA A 586 -6.11 8.00 19.18
C ALA A 586 -6.37 8.42 17.72
N PRO A 587 -6.26 7.51 16.74
CA PRO A 587 -6.45 7.86 15.34
C PRO A 587 -7.88 8.34 15.08
N PHE A 588 -8.05 9.33 14.20
CA PHE A 588 -9.36 9.91 13.91
C PHE A 588 -9.82 9.66 12.47
N CYS A 589 -11.14 9.66 12.28
CA CYS A 589 -11.80 9.68 10.98
C CYS A 589 -12.72 10.90 10.94
N LEU A 590 -12.29 11.96 10.25
CA LEU A 590 -13.05 13.19 10.07
C LEU A 590 -13.64 13.24 8.67
N THR A 591 -14.96 13.37 8.56
CA THR A 591 -15.63 13.67 7.29
C THR A 591 -16.05 15.12 7.22
N ILE A 592 -15.44 15.87 6.30
CA ILE A 592 -15.80 17.24 5.93
C ILE A 592 -16.66 17.19 4.69
N SER A 593 -17.96 17.40 4.86
CA SER A 593 -18.91 17.43 3.76
C SER A 593 -19.31 18.86 3.43
N PHE A 594 -18.64 19.50 2.48
CA PHE A 594 -19.03 20.83 2.03
C PHE A 594 -20.43 20.84 1.37
N ASN A 595 -21.11 21.97 1.50
CA ASN A 595 -22.35 22.25 0.76
C ASN A 595 -22.08 22.82 -0.63
N ALA A 596 -20.92 23.43 -0.85
CA ALA A 596 -20.53 23.96 -2.15
C ALA A 596 -20.06 22.83 -3.09
N PRO A 597 -20.20 22.99 -4.41
CA PRO A 597 -20.80 24.14 -5.12
C PRO A 597 -22.35 24.12 -5.32
N HIS A 598 -23.12 23.18 -4.74
CA HIS A 598 -24.57 23.04 -4.94
C HIS A 598 -25.38 24.33 -4.76
N ALA A 599 -26.26 24.62 -5.72
CA ALA A 599 -27.10 25.84 -5.73
C ALA A 599 -28.07 25.92 -4.54
N GLU A 600 -28.22 27.10 -3.95
CA GLU A 600 -29.19 27.38 -2.89
C GLU A 600 -30.59 27.64 -3.50
N ASP A 601 -31.31 26.57 -3.87
CA ASP A 601 -32.70 26.71 -4.33
C ASP A 601 -33.64 27.13 -3.18
N PRO A 602 -34.52 28.15 -3.34
CA PRO A 602 -34.84 28.89 -4.57
C PRO A 602 -34.28 30.34 -4.58
N HIS A 603 -33.08 30.58 -4.04
CA HIS A 603 -32.44 31.90 -4.05
C HIS A 603 -32.23 32.39 -5.49
N PRO A 604 -32.54 33.66 -5.84
CA PRO A 604 -32.47 34.16 -7.22
C PRO A 604 -31.06 34.06 -7.80
N ASP A 605 -30.04 34.22 -6.97
CA ASP A 605 -28.63 34.21 -7.38
C ASP A 605 -28.08 32.77 -7.49
N GLN A 606 -28.80 31.77 -6.95
CA GLN A 606 -28.55 30.33 -7.05
C GLN A 606 -27.18 29.86 -6.51
N TYR A 607 -26.08 30.30 -7.10
CA TYR A 607 -24.72 30.11 -6.60
C TYR A 607 -24.32 31.36 -5.82
N ILE A 608 -23.77 31.17 -4.62
CA ILE A 608 -23.43 32.27 -3.71
C ILE A 608 -21.97 32.03 -3.28
N PRO A 609 -20.98 32.70 -3.88
CA PRO A 609 -19.58 32.50 -3.52
C PRO A 609 -19.21 33.22 -2.21
N PRO A 610 -18.04 32.90 -1.61
CA PRO A 610 -17.43 33.75 -0.60
C PRO A 610 -17.22 35.18 -1.15
N ARG A 611 -17.61 36.21 -0.38
CA ARG A 611 -17.58 37.62 -0.80
C ARG A 611 -16.19 38.09 -1.25
N ASP A 612 -15.14 37.55 -0.65
CA ASP A 612 -13.75 37.88 -1.00
C ASP A 612 -13.24 37.20 -2.29
N LEU A 613 -14.03 36.27 -2.87
CA LEU A 613 -13.81 35.65 -4.17
C LEU A 613 -14.73 36.19 -5.28
N GLU A 614 -15.61 37.15 -4.98
CA GLU A 614 -16.57 37.73 -5.95
C GLU A 614 -15.88 38.36 -7.19
N ALA A 615 -14.66 38.88 -7.01
CA ALA A 615 -13.85 39.43 -8.10
C ALA A 615 -13.02 38.38 -8.88
N LEU A 616 -12.93 37.13 -8.39
CA LEU A 616 -12.17 36.07 -9.05
C LEU A 616 -12.80 35.71 -10.41
N TYR A 617 -11.98 35.40 -11.40
CA TYR A 617 -12.39 35.10 -12.79
C TYR A 617 -13.26 36.17 -13.50
N ALA A 618 -13.33 37.42 -12.99
CA ALA A 618 -14.21 38.45 -13.54
C ALA A 618 -13.94 38.82 -15.02
N ASP A 619 -12.69 38.68 -15.48
CA ASP A 619 -12.27 38.93 -16.87
C ASP A 619 -12.25 37.65 -17.74
N ALA A 620 -12.74 36.50 -17.25
CA ALA A 620 -12.60 35.21 -17.92
C ALA A 620 -13.65 34.95 -19.02
N GLU A 621 -13.23 34.36 -20.14
CA GLU A 621 -14.13 33.97 -21.23
C GLU A 621 -14.83 32.63 -20.94
N VAL A 622 -16.00 32.69 -20.32
CA VAL A 622 -16.88 31.52 -20.12
C VAL A 622 -17.45 31.08 -21.47
N SER A 623 -16.93 30.00 -22.06
CA SER A 623 -17.55 29.38 -23.24
C SER A 623 -18.99 28.91 -22.96
N LEU A 624 -19.82 28.70 -24.00
CA LEU A 624 -21.03 27.91 -23.82
C LEU A 624 -20.63 26.44 -23.59
N PRO A 625 -21.32 25.69 -22.71
CA PRO A 625 -21.07 24.27 -22.53
C PRO A 625 -21.40 23.51 -23.83
N PRO A 626 -20.77 22.34 -24.10
CA PRO A 626 -21.09 21.51 -25.25
C PRO A 626 -22.59 21.17 -25.31
N LEU A 627 -23.12 20.95 -26.52
CA LEU A 627 -24.53 20.59 -26.72
C LEU A 627 -25.51 21.67 -26.23
N SER A 628 -25.13 22.95 -26.34
CA SER A 628 -26.01 24.12 -26.07
C SER A 628 -26.94 24.46 -27.23
N GLU A 629 -26.77 23.82 -28.38
CA GLU A 629 -27.54 24.05 -29.60
C GLU A 629 -29.03 23.70 -29.40
N PRO A 630 -29.98 24.59 -29.79
CA PRO A 630 -31.41 24.34 -29.64
C PRO A 630 -31.87 23.03 -30.27
N GLU A 631 -31.29 22.65 -31.41
CA GLU A 631 -31.56 21.41 -32.14
C GLU A 631 -31.25 20.15 -31.32
N VAL A 632 -30.27 20.21 -30.39
CA VAL A 632 -29.96 19.08 -29.49
C VAL A 632 -31.02 18.97 -28.39
N PHE A 633 -31.48 20.09 -27.84
CA PHE A 633 -32.60 20.08 -26.89
C PHE A 633 -33.89 19.59 -27.56
N ASP A 634 -34.24 20.11 -28.73
CA ASP A 634 -35.48 19.77 -29.44
C ASP A 634 -35.53 18.30 -29.89
N ALA A 635 -34.38 17.65 -30.09
CA ALA A 635 -34.27 16.22 -30.38
C ALA A 635 -34.57 15.30 -29.17
N LEU A 636 -34.55 15.82 -27.94
CA LEU A 636 -34.82 15.02 -26.73
C LEU A 636 -36.27 14.53 -26.65
N PRO A 637 -36.53 13.37 -26.01
CA PRO A 637 -37.89 12.90 -25.76
C PRO A 637 -38.65 13.85 -24.83
N GLU A 638 -39.99 13.86 -24.94
CA GLU A 638 -40.85 14.83 -24.26
C GLU A 638 -40.63 14.85 -22.73
N PHE A 639 -40.53 13.68 -22.09
CA PHE A 639 -40.33 13.58 -20.64
C PHE A 639 -39.04 14.30 -20.17
N MET A 640 -37.96 14.21 -20.96
CA MET A 640 -36.72 14.95 -20.72
C MET A 640 -36.89 16.46 -20.98
N ARG A 641 -37.58 16.86 -22.06
CA ARG A 641 -37.85 18.28 -22.34
C ARG A 641 -38.77 18.94 -21.31
N THR A 642 -39.62 18.17 -20.61
CA THR A 642 -40.48 18.65 -19.51
C THR A 642 -39.93 18.37 -18.10
N SER A 643 -38.66 17.94 -18.00
CA SER A 643 -38.03 17.57 -16.73
C SER A 643 -37.69 18.75 -15.82
N LEU A 644 -37.44 18.46 -14.53
CA LEU A 644 -36.90 19.42 -13.58
C LEU A 644 -35.49 19.91 -13.96
N ASN A 645 -34.74 19.15 -14.77
CA ASN A 645 -33.48 19.62 -15.35
C ASN A 645 -33.71 20.84 -16.26
N ARG A 646 -34.77 20.81 -17.07
CA ARG A 646 -35.12 21.92 -17.96
C ARG A 646 -35.73 23.10 -17.20
N GLU A 647 -36.53 22.84 -16.18
CA GLU A 647 -37.06 23.88 -15.29
C GLU A 647 -35.93 24.65 -14.58
N ARG A 648 -34.96 23.93 -14.00
CA ARG A 648 -33.76 24.52 -13.37
C ARG A 648 -32.83 25.24 -14.36
N TRP A 649 -32.71 24.75 -15.60
CA TRP A 649 -32.03 25.50 -16.67
C TRP A 649 -32.71 26.85 -16.92
N GLY A 650 -34.04 26.89 -16.89
CA GLY A 650 -34.83 28.13 -16.93
C GLY A 650 -34.52 29.12 -15.79
N TRP A 651 -34.03 28.64 -14.65
CA TRP A 651 -33.60 29.51 -13.55
C TRP A 651 -32.17 30.02 -13.78
N ARG A 652 -31.25 29.14 -14.20
CA ARG A 652 -29.79 29.37 -14.16
C ARG A 652 -29.15 29.79 -15.48
N PHE A 653 -29.65 29.36 -16.63
CA PHE A 653 -28.88 29.30 -17.88
C PHE A 653 -29.66 29.71 -19.15
N ASP A 654 -30.91 30.19 -19.02
CA ASP A 654 -31.77 30.56 -20.16
C ASP A 654 -31.40 31.86 -20.90
N THR A 655 -30.49 32.66 -20.33
CA THR A 655 -29.84 33.78 -21.03
C THR A 655 -28.32 33.67 -20.93
N ARG A 656 -27.61 34.27 -21.90
CA ARG A 656 -26.14 34.22 -21.94
C ARG A 656 -25.51 34.93 -20.74
N GLU A 657 -26.14 36.00 -20.27
CA GLU A 657 -25.72 36.76 -19.08
C GLU A 657 -25.77 35.87 -17.84
N LYS A 658 -26.91 35.22 -17.58
CA LYS A 658 -27.06 34.26 -16.48
C LYS A 658 -26.07 33.10 -16.60
N GLN A 659 -25.90 32.53 -17.81
CA GLN A 659 -24.95 31.43 -18.04
C GLN A 659 -23.52 31.83 -17.67
N VAL A 660 -23.07 33.04 -18.02
CA VAL A 660 -21.75 33.54 -17.64
C VAL A 660 -21.68 33.75 -16.12
N GLU A 661 -22.63 34.51 -15.55
CA GLU A 661 -22.69 34.86 -14.12
C GLU A 661 -22.67 33.61 -13.23
N ARG A 662 -23.60 32.67 -13.48
CA ARG A 662 -23.79 31.45 -12.68
C ARG A 662 -22.66 30.44 -12.82
N THR A 663 -22.01 30.35 -13.98
CA THR A 663 -20.82 29.51 -14.14
C THR A 663 -19.60 30.10 -13.43
N LEU A 664 -19.40 31.42 -13.46
CA LEU A 664 -18.35 32.08 -12.67
C LEU A 664 -18.57 31.89 -11.17
N ASP A 665 -19.79 32.06 -10.68
CA ASP A 665 -20.14 31.89 -9.26
C ASP A 665 -19.95 30.43 -8.80
N TYR A 666 -20.35 29.46 -9.62
CA TYR A 666 -20.09 28.04 -9.39
C TYR A 666 -18.57 27.75 -9.27
N TRP A 667 -17.73 28.29 -10.16
CA TRP A 667 -16.28 28.16 -10.06
C TRP A 667 -15.70 28.83 -8.80
N ARG A 668 -16.15 30.05 -8.46
CA ARG A 668 -15.76 30.76 -7.23
C ARG A 668 -16.10 29.97 -5.97
N MET A 669 -17.23 29.25 -5.97
CA MET A 669 -17.60 28.35 -4.88
C MET A 669 -16.66 27.14 -4.76
N ILE A 670 -16.14 26.59 -5.87
CA ILE A 670 -15.13 25.52 -5.86
C ILE A 670 -13.77 26.05 -5.37
N SER A 671 -13.29 27.21 -5.85
CA SER A 671 -12.07 27.83 -5.32
C SER A 671 -12.19 28.19 -3.83
N GLY A 672 -13.41 28.49 -3.37
CA GLY A 672 -13.74 28.63 -1.95
C GLY A 672 -13.62 27.32 -1.15
N VAL A 673 -13.90 26.16 -1.76
CA VAL A 673 -13.64 24.84 -1.17
C VAL A 673 -12.15 24.54 -1.17
N ASP A 674 -11.43 24.78 -2.27
CA ASP A 674 -9.98 24.54 -2.38
C ASP A 674 -9.21 25.32 -1.30
N ARG A 675 -9.50 26.62 -1.14
CA ARG A 675 -9.00 27.46 -0.04
C ARG A 675 -9.35 26.90 1.34
N ALA A 676 -10.57 26.41 1.52
CA ALA A 676 -11.05 25.88 2.80
C ALA A 676 -10.41 24.52 3.13
N MET A 677 -10.07 23.71 2.13
CA MET A 677 -9.26 22.50 2.28
C MET A 677 -7.82 22.83 2.65
N GLY A 678 -7.20 23.82 1.99
CA GLY A 678 -5.84 24.27 2.32
C GLY A 678 -5.69 24.56 3.81
N ARG A 679 -6.58 25.41 4.36
CA ARG A 679 -6.62 25.73 5.80
C ARG A 679 -6.77 24.53 6.74
N VAL A 680 -7.37 23.43 6.28
CA VAL A 680 -7.52 22.19 7.07
C VAL A 680 -6.24 21.35 7.00
N LEU A 681 -5.57 21.32 5.86
CA LEU A 681 -4.26 20.66 5.71
C LEU A 681 -3.18 21.43 6.46
N ASP A 682 -3.20 22.76 6.43
CA ASP A 682 -2.32 23.64 7.21
C ASP A 682 -2.40 23.28 8.71
N ALA A 683 -3.62 23.07 9.25
CA ALA A 683 -3.82 22.66 10.64
C ALA A 683 -3.30 21.24 10.96
N LEU A 684 -3.30 20.32 9.99
CA LEU A 684 -2.65 19.01 10.15
C LEU A 684 -1.12 19.13 10.11
N GLU A 685 -0.56 20.05 9.33
CA GLU A 685 0.88 20.34 9.32
C GLU A 685 1.30 21.02 10.64
N GLU A 686 0.51 21.96 11.18
CA GLU A 686 0.77 22.66 12.44
C GLU A 686 0.69 21.75 13.69
N GLU A 687 -0.29 20.84 13.78
CA GLU A 687 -0.41 19.86 14.88
C GLU A 687 0.48 18.61 14.70
N GLY A 688 1.30 18.53 13.64
CA GLY A 688 2.21 17.41 13.41
C GLY A 688 1.51 16.09 13.05
N LEU A 689 0.34 16.17 12.42
CA LEU A 689 -0.52 15.05 12.04
C LEU A 689 -0.49 14.75 10.53
N ALA A 690 -0.01 15.69 9.71
CA ALA A 690 -0.05 15.61 8.25
C ALA A 690 0.65 14.37 7.67
N ASP A 691 1.82 13.99 8.18
CA ASP A 691 2.60 12.84 7.67
C ASP A 691 1.92 11.48 7.87
N ASP A 692 0.85 11.42 8.69
CA ASP A 692 0.09 10.21 9.02
C ASP A 692 -1.44 10.42 8.89
N THR A 693 -1.86 11.36 8.04
CA THR A 693 -3.27 11.58 7.71
C THR A 693 -3.55 11.33 6.23
N VAL A 694 -4.24 10.23 5.92
CA VAL A 694 -4.68 9.92 4.55
C VAL A 694 -5.87 10.81 4.20
N VAL A 695 -5.77 11.54 3.09
CA VAL A 695 -6.80 12.47 2.63
C VAL A 695 -7.49 11.91 1.40
N VAL A 696 -8.81 11.72 1.46
CA VAL A 696 -9.64 11.30 0.32
C VAL A 696 -10.56 12.44 -0.07
N PHE A 697 -10.49 12.90 -1.32
CA PHE A 697 -11.34 13.96 -1.86
C PHE A 697 -12.26 13.42 -2.96
N THR A 698 -13.57 13.71 -2.88
CA THR A 698 -14.55 13.36 -3.91
C THR A 698 -15.79 14.28 -3.88
N SER A 699 -16.80 13.99 -4.71
CA SER A 699 -18.10 14.68 -4.71
C SER A 699 -19.28 13.70 -4.65
N ASP A 700 -20.45 14.16 -4.23
CA ASP A 700 -21.62 13.29 -4.08
C ASP A 700 -22.36 12.97 -5.39
N ASN A 701 -22.12 13.72 -6.47
CA ASN A 701 -22.60 13.46 -7.83
C ASN A 701 -22.00 14.49 -8.82
N GLY A 702 -22.07 14.21 -10.12
CA GLY A 702 -21.78 15.19 -11.17
C GLY A 702 -22.89 16.25 -11.33
N TYR A 703 -22.77 17.09 -12.37
CA TYR A 703 -23.68 18.20 -12.65
C TYR A 703 -23.73 18.67 -14.12
N PHE A 704 -24.93 18.97 -14.63
CA PHE A 704 -25.14 19.72 -15.87
C PHE A 704 -25.06 21.23 -15.63
N LEU A 705 -24.14 21.90 -16.35
CA LEU A 705 -23.87 23.34 -16.29
C LEU A 705 -24.49 24.11 -17.47
N GLY A 706 -25.30 23.43 -18.29
CA GLY A 706 -26.08 23.99 -19.40
C GLY A 706 -26.23 23.03 -20.58
N GLU A 707 -25.43 21.96 -20.61
CA GLU A 707 -25.41 20.94 -21.67
C GLU A 707 -26.82 20.38 -21.94
N ARG A 708 -27.18 20.18 -23.22
CA ARG A 708 -28.49 19.68 -23.67
C ARG A 708 -29.68 20.51 -23.16
N GLY A 709 -29.46 21.75 -22.72
CA GLY A 709 -30.48 22.62 -22.16
C GLY A 709 -30.92 22.24 -20.73
N PHE A 710 -30.03 21.63 -19.94
CA PHE A 710 -30.27 21.14 -18.58
C PHE A 710 -29.48 21.89 -17.50
N ALA A 711 -29.99 21.86 -16.27
CA ALA A 711 -29.23 22.14 -15.04
C ALA A 711 -29.61 21.14 -13.94
N GLY A 712 -28.64 20.64 -13.17
CA GLY A 712 -28.89 19.60 -12.17
C GLY A 712 -28.23 18.27 -12.54
N LYS A 713 -28.92 17.15 -12.28
CA LYS A 713 -28.31 15.80 -12.23
C LYS A 713 -29.31 14.70 -12.60
N TRP A 714 -29.39 13.61 -11.85
CA TRP A 714 -30.34 12.48 -11.96
C TRP A 714 -30.22 11.56 -13.18
N LEU A 715 -29.74 12.07 -14.32
CA LEU A 715 -29.65 11.32 -15.57
C LEU A 715 -28.29 10.62 -15.72
N ILE A 716 -28.28 9.50 -16.45
CA ILE A 716 -27.11 8.64 -16.69
C ILE A 716 -26.23 9.13 -17.87
N TYR A 717 -25.75 10.36 -17.74
CA TYR A 717 -24.73 10.94 -18.62
C TYR A 717 -23.46 11.20 -17.81
N GLU A 718 -22.27 11.08 -18.41
CA GLU A 718 -20.96 11.26 -17.76
C GLU A 718 -20.90 12.56 -16.96
N GLU A 719 -21.51 13.66 -17.42
CA GLU A 719 -21.53 14.92 -16.68
C GLU A 719 -22.24 14.84 -15.33
N SER A 720 -23.22 13.94 -15.18
CA SER A 720 -24.06 13.75 -13.99
C SER A 720 -23.63 12.53 -13.15
N VAL A 721 -23.04 11.50 -13.76
CA VAL A 721 -22.59 10.28 -13.05
C VAL A 721 -21.14 10.32 -12.59
N ARG A 722 -20.27 11.12 -13.21
CA ARG A 722 -18.82 11.08 -12.98
C ARG A 722 -18.36 12.23 -12.09
N VAL A 723 -17.54 11.89 -11.09
CA VAL A 723 -17.09 12.77 -10.00
C VAL A 723 -15.57 12.80 -9.92
N PRO A 724 -14.96 13.85 -9.34
CA PRO A 724 -13.54 13.78 -8.99
C PRO A 724 -13.34 12.73 -7.89
N PHE A 725 -12.20 12.05 -7.89
CA PHE A 725 -11.78 11.18 -6.79
C PHE A 725 -10.25 11.15 -6.70
N ILE A 726 -9.72 11.55 -5.55
CA ILE A 726 -8.28 11.64 -5.26
C ILE A 726 -8.03 11.00 -3.90
N VAL A 727 -6.97 10.20 -3.79
CA VAL A 727 -6.44 9.69 -2.51
C VAL A 727 -5.00 10.15 -2.37
N TYR A 728 -4.73 10.94 -1.33
CA TYR A 728 -3.38 11.31 -0.90
C TYR A 728 -3.03 10.50 0.35
N ASP A 729 -2.05 9.60 0.24
CA ASP A 729 -1.49 8.90 1.39
C ASP A 729 -0.07 9.40 1.65
N PRO A 730 0.16 10.16 2.74
CA PRO A 730 1.47 10.74 3.07
C PRO A 730 2.53 9.70 3.46
N ARG A 731 2.15 8.44 3.66
CA ARG A 731 3.02 7.35 4.12
C ARG A 731 3.55 6.50 2.96
N VAL A 732 2.91 6.56 1.80
CA VAL A 732 3.36 5.86 0.58
C VAL A 732 4.62 6.52 0.03
N ALA A 733 5.65 5.75 -0.37
CA ALA A 733 6.89 6.28 -0.94
C ALA A 733 6.63 7.29 -2.08
N LYS A 734 7.38 8.39 -2.14
CA LYS A 734 7.11 9.55 -3.01
C LYS A 734 7.16 9.21 -4.50
N GLU A 735 7.93 8.19 -4.82
CA GLU A 735 8.19 7.61 -6.14
C GLU A 735 6.94 6.87 -6.67
N ARG A 736 6.06 6.44 -5.75
CA ARG A 736 4.77 5.80 -6.03
C ARG A 736 3.60 6.80 -6.01
N ARG A 737 3.84 8.10 -5.78
CA ARG A 737 2.83 9.18 -5.82
C ARG A 737 2.69 9.79 -7.23
N GLY A 738 1.72 10.68 -7.41
CA GLY A 738 1.48 11.41 -8.67
C GLY A 738 0.90 10.57 -9.81
N ARG A 739 0.23 9.46 -9.50
CA ARG A 739 -0.34 8.54 -10.50
C ARG A 739 -1.77 8.91 -10.88
N VAL A 740 -2.10 8.71 -12.16
CA VAL A 740 -3.49 8.73 -12.66
C VAL A 740 -3.90 7.30 -12.98
N VAL A 741 -4.96 6.83 -12.33
CA VAL A 741 -5.55 5.49 -12.49
C VAL A 741 -6.74 5.57 -13.43
N GLU A 742 -6.81 4.71 -14.45
CA GLU A 742 -7.87 4.72 -15.47
C GLU A 742 -8.97 3.68 -15.19
N GLU A 743 -8.73 2.78 -14.25
CA GLU A 743 -9.63 1.76 -13.77
C GLU A 743 -10.92 2.35 -13.20
N MET A 744 -12.03 1.63 -13.41
CA MET A 744 -13.37 2.13 -13.08
C MET A 744 -13.63 2.02 -11.56
N VAL A 745 -13.77 3.15 -10.87
CA VAL A 745 -14.01 3.20 -9.41
C VAL A 745 -15.35 3.84 -9.08
N LEU A 746 -15.91 3.50 -7.92
CA LEU A 746 -17.26 3.88 -7.51
C LEU A 746 -17.24 4.65 -6.18
N ASN A 747 -18.26 5.48 -5.96
CA ASN A 747 -18.57 6.05 -4.65
C ASN A 747 -18.73 4.98 -3.55
N LEU A 748 -19.12 3.76 -3.92
CA LEU A 748 -19.19 2.61 -3.01
C LEU A 748 -17.81 2.18 -2.46
N ASP A 749 -16.73 2.45 -3.19
CA ASP A 749 -15.37 1.98 -2.88
C ASP A 749 -14.73 2.76 -1.73
N LEU A 750 -15.26 3.94 -1.41
CA LEU A 750 -14.78 4.79 -0.31
C LEU A 750 -14.76 4.02 1.02
N ALA A 751 -15.91 3.49 1.44
CA ALA A 751 -16.06 2.80 2.72
C ALA A 751 -15.11 1.60 2.90
N PRO A 752 -15.05 0.59 1.99
CA PRO A 752 -14.09 -0.52 2.12
C PRO A 752 -12.63 -0.07 2.03
N THR A 753 -12.32 1.02 1.31
CA THR A 753 -10.96 1.58 1.29
C THR A 753 -10.58 2.18 2.64
N LEU A 754 -11.46 2.96 3.26
CA LEU A 754 -11.24 3.55 4.59
C LEU A 754 -11.09 2.45 5.67
N LEU A 755 -11.91 1.39 5.59
CA LEU A 755 -11.79 0.26 6.52
C LEU A 755 -10.49 -0.52 6.30
N ALA A 756 -10.07 -0.76 5.05
CA ALA A 756 -8.82 -1.45 4.76
C ALA A 756 -7.57 -0.63 5.16
N LEU A 757 -7.56 0.69 4.89
CA LEU A 757 -6.54 1.63 5.38
C LEU A 757 -6.43 1.64 6.91
N ALA A 758 -7.54 1.36 7.59
CA ALA A 758 -7.65 1.29 9.03
C ALA A 758 -7.42 -0.12 9.61
N GLY A 759 -7.10 -1.17 8.82
CA GLY A 759 -7.01 -2.53 9.34
C GLY A 759 -8.32 -3.03 9.96
N VAL A 760 -9.45 -2.81 9.28
CA VAL A 760 -10.80 -3.23 9.68
C VAL A 760 -11.44 -4.06 8.57
N GLU A 761 -11.99 -5.22 8.93
CA GLU A 761 -12.73 -6.07 7.98
C GLU A 761 -13.97 -5.33 7.44
N ALA A 762 -14.11 -5.28 6.11
CA ALA A 762 -15.29 -4.73 5.47
C ALA A 762 -16.50 -5.66 5.66
N PRO A 763 -17.69 -5.16 6.07
CA PRO A 763 -18.88 -5.99 6.19
C PRO A 763 -19.19 -6.72 4.88
N ALA A 764 -19.49 -8.02 4.95
CA ALA A 764 -19.83 -8.86 3.78
C ALA A 764 -21.11 -8.44 3.01
N ALA A 765 -21.77 -7.36 3.43
CA ALA A 765 -22.89 -6.72 2.74
C ALA A 765 -22.47 -5.47 1.93
N TYR A 766 -21.17 -5.14 1.90
CA TYR A 766 -20.59 -4.10 1.05
C TYR A 766 -20.51 -4.58 -0.41
N GLU A 767 -20.84 -3.69 -1.33
CA GLU A 767 -20.93 -3.93 -2.77
C GLU A 767 -19.81 -3.17 -3.54
N GLY A 768 -19.13 -2.22 -2.88
CA GLY A 768 -17.87 -1.65 -3.32
C GLY A 768 -16.66 -2.55 -3.04
N ARG A 769 -15.49 -2.16 -3.55
CA ARG A 769 -14.20 -2.84 -3.36
C ARG A 769 -13.18 -1.87 -2.75
N SER A 770 -12.26 -2.36 -1.93
CA SER A 770 -11.15 -1.53 -1.46
C SER A 770 -10.25 -1.13 -2.64
N LEU A 771 -9.88 0.14 -2.71
CA LEU A 771 -8.98 0.69 -3.73
C LEU A 771 -7.49 0.41 -3.42
N LEU A 772 -7.15 -0.17 -2.26
CA LEU A 772 -5.75 -0.47 -1.89
C LEU A 772 -4.93 -1.16 -3.00
N PRO A 773 -5.45 -2.15 -3.76
CA PRO A 773 -4.66 -2.76 -4.85
C PRO A 773 -4.25 -1.75 -5.93
N LEU A 774 -5.17 -0.86 -6.34
CA LEU A 774 -4.89 0.22 -7.29
C LEU A 774 -3.96 1.29 -6.69
N LEU A 775 -4.11 1.59 -5.40
CA LEU A 775 -3.24 2.51 -4.67
C LEU A 775 -1.82 1.95 -4.54
N SER A 776 -1.63 0.64 -4.35
CA SER A 776 -0.30 0.00 -4.38
C SER A 776 0.27 -0.11 -5.80
N GLY A 777 -0.59 -0.21 -6.81
CA GLY A 777 -0.22 -0.32 -8.23
C GLY A 777 -0.39 -1.72 -8.84
N GLY A 778 -0.99 -2.66 -8.11
CA GLY A 778 -1.22 -4.04 -8.55
C GLY A 778 -2.69 -4.42 -8.51
N ALA A 779 -3.32 -4.59 -9.67
CA ALA A 779 -4.64 -5.20 -9.80
C ALA A 779 -4.76 -5.96 -11.12
N SER A 780 -4.54 -7.28 -11.09
CA SER A 780 -4.67 -8.16 -12.26
C SER A 780 -6.13 -8.37 -12.70
N GLU A 781 -7.08 -8.36 -11.76
CA GLU A 781 -8.52 -8.44 -12.02
C GLU A 781 -9.30 -7.32 -11.32
N TRP A 782 -9.67 -6.27 -12.07
CA TRP A 782 -10.54 -5.19 -11.59
C TRP A 782 -11.94 -5.22 -12.23
N ARG A 783 -12.86 -4.35 -11.81
CA ARG A 783 -14.20 -4.27 -12.42
C ARG A 783 -14.15 -3.65 -13.82
N THR A 784 -14.97 -4.17 -14.71
CA THR A 784 -15.18 -3.67 -16.07
C THR A 784 -16.53 -3.00 -16.27
N ASP A 785 -17.49 -3.25 -15.37
CA ASP A 785 -18.84 -2.69 -15.36
C ASP A 785 -19.37 -2.34 -13.96
N PHE A 786 -20.41 -1.49 -13.92
CA PHE A 786 -21.25 -1.28 -12.73
C PHE A 786 -22.73 -0.99 -13.08
N LEU A 787 -23.61 -1.17 -12.08
CA LEU A 787 -25.03 -0.84 -12.13
C LEU A 787 -25.25 0.63 -11.76
N TYR A 788 -25.93 1.37 -12.62
CA TYR A 788 -26.49 2.68 -12.27
C TYR A 788 -27.98 2.54 -11.97
N GLU A 789 -28.45 3.18 -10.91
CA GLU A 789 -29.85 3.28 -10.54
C GLU A 789 -30.25 4.73 -10.29
N HIS A 790 -31.48 5.09 -10.64
CA HIS A 790 -32.13 6.28 -10.11
C HIS A 790 -33.59 5.99 -9.74
N ARG A 791 -33.84 5.80 -8.44
CA ARG A 791 -35.10 5.24 -7.90
C ARG A 791 -36.01 6.29 -7.21
N PHE A 792 -35.79 7.58 -7.47
CA PHE A 792 -36.55 8.66 -6.85
C PHE A 792 -37.87 8.96 -7.59
N ALA A 793 -38.97 8.40 -7.07
CA ALA A 793 -40.32 8.65 -7.56
C ALA A 793 -40.72 10.13 -7.44
N HIS A 794 -40.66 10.86 -8.55
CA HIS A 794 -40.96 12.28 -8.64
C HIS A 794 -41.66 12.63 -9.97
N LYS A 795 -42.53 13.64 -9.97
CA LYS A 795 -43.38 13.97 -11.13
C LYS A 795 -42.60 14.37 -12.40
N THR A 796 -41.42 14.98 -12.24
CA THR A 796 -40.62 15.55 -13.34
C THR A 796 -39.13 15.22 -13.26
N ILE A 797 -38.75 14.22 -12.45
CA ILE A 797 -37.42 13.59 -12.54
C ILE A 797 -37.70 12.14 -12.94
N PRO A 798 -37.26 11.68 -14.12
CA PRO A 798 -37.62 10.35 -14.59
C PRO A 798 -36.75 9.28 -13.91
N GLN A 799 -37.37 8.21 -13.41
CA GLN A 799 -36.60 7.08 -12.89
C GLN A 799 -35.88 6.33 -14.02
N SER A 800 -34.69 5.81 -13.72
CA SER A 800 -33.86 5.08 -14.69
C SER A 800 -33.01 4.00 -14.04
N GLU A 801 -32.55 3.06 -14.85
CA GLU A 801 -31.55 2.05 -14.47
C GLU A 801 -30.71 1.69 -15.70
N GLY A 802 -29.45 1.30 -15.50
CA GLY A 802 -28.50 1.15 -16.60
C GLY A 802 -27.18 0.48 -16.23
N VAL A 803 -26.33 0.30 -17.23
CA VAL A 803 -25.00 -0.31 -17.09
C VAL A 803 -23.97 0.57 -17.77
N ARG A 804 -22.90 0.89 -17.03
CA ARG A 804 -21.69 1.50 -17.57
C ARG A 804 -20.63 0.41 -17.64
N GLU A 805 -20.17 0.06 -18.86
CA GLU A 805 -19.21 -1.02 -19.09
C GLU A 805 -18.17 -0.58 -20.14
N GLY A 806 -16.88 -0.62 -19.80
CA GLY A 806 -15.79 -0.26 -20.72
C GLY A 806 -16.01 1.09 -21.44
N ARG A 807 -16.29 1.03 -22.75
CA ARG A 807 -16.63 2.19 -23.61
C ARG A 807 -18.13 2.50 -23.73
N PHE A 808 -19.02 1.63 -23.26
CA PHE A 808 -20.46 1.74 -23.46
C PHE A 808 -21.22 2.28 -22.24
N VAL A 809 -22.31 2.98 -22.52
CA VAL A 809 -23.35 3.36 -21.54
C VAL A 809 -24.70 2.83 -22.05
N TYR A 810 -25.36 1.96 -21.30
CA TYR A 810 -26.73 1.52 -21.57
C TYR A 810 -27.67 2.03 -20.46
N ALA A 811 -28.88 2.41 -20.83
CA ALA A 811 -29.91 2.87 -19.89
C ALA A 811 -31.32 2.54 -20.37
N ARG A 812 -32.25 2.40 -19.41
CA ARG A 812 -33.70 2.41 -19.67
C ARG A 812 -34.45 3.28 -18.66
N TYR A 813 -35.46 3.98 -19.15
CA TYR A 813 -36.42 4.76 -18.37
C TYR A 813 -37.74 3.98 -18.36
N TYR A 814 -37.93 3.18 -17.30
CA TYR A 814 -38.95 2.13 -17.23
C TYR A 814 -40.35 2.62 -16.84
N GLU A 815 -40.51 3.91 -16.51
CA GLU A 815 -41.82 4.53 -16.29
C GLU A 815 -42.45 5.07 -17.58
N GLU A 816 -41.69 5.16 -18.67
CA GLU A 816 -42.16 5.58 -19.99
C GLU A 816 -42.84 4.40 -20.72
N GLU A 817 -43.85 4.69 -21.53
CA GLU A 817 -44.63 3.68 -22.27
C GLU A 817 -44.71 4.01 -23.77
N PRO A 818 -44.01 3.26 -24.66
CA PRO A 818 -43.11 2.14 -24.33
C PRO A 818 -41.82 2.60 -23.64
N VAL A 819 -41.19 1.69 -22.90
CA VAL A 819 -39.91 1.90 -22.20
C VAL A 819 -38.89 2.55 -23.14
N TYR A 820 -38.36 3.70 -22.74
CA TYR A 820 -37.37 4.44 -23.53
C TYR A 820 -35.96 3.96 -23.18
N GLU A 821 -35.22 3.49 -24.17
CA GLU A 821 -33.86 2.97 -24.01
C GLU A 821 -32.81 3.90 -24.64
N GLN A 822 -31.63 3.95 -24.03
CA GLN A 822 -30.46 4.63 -24.57
C GLN A 822 -29.26 3.68 -24.61
N LEU A 823 -28.46 3.80 -25.66
CA LEU A 823 -27.13 3.20 -25.76
C LEU A 823 -26.17 4.24 -26.35
N PHE A 824 -24.99 4.37 -25.75
CA PHE A 824 -23.92 5.28 -26.19
C PHE A 824 -22.58 4.55 -26.23
N ASP A 825 -21.70 5.01 -27.12
CA ASP A 825 -20.32 4.54 -27.28
C ASP A 825 -19.36 5.72 -27.08
N LEU A 826 -18.72 5.81 -25.92
CA LEU A 826 -17.92 6.97 -25.53
C LEU A 826 -16.59 7.11 -26.28
N GLU A 827 -16.15 6.10 -27.03
CA GLU A 827 -14.95 6.20 -27.87
C GLU A 827 -15.25 6.91 -29.21
N SER A 828 -16.48 6.81 -29.72
CA SER A 828 -16.92 7.52 -30.93
C SER A 828 -17.80 8.74 -30.64
N ASP A 829 -18.50 8.76 -29.51
CA ASP A 829 -19.36 9.84 -29.03
C ASP A 829 -19.19 10.04 -27.50
N PRO A 830 -18.06 10.66 -27.07
CA PRO A 830 -17.79 10.95 -25.65
C PRO A 830 -18.76 11.97 -25.04
N LEU A 831 -19.60 12.64 -25.85
CA LEU A 831 -20.61 13.57 -25.39
C LEU A 831 -22.02 12.95 -25.30
N GLN A 832 -22.17 11.65 -25.59
CA GLN A 832 -23.45 10.94 -25.52
C GLN A 832 -24.58 11.68 -26.25
N LEU A 833 -24.32 12.15 -27.47
CA LEU A 833 -25.30 12.85 -28.31
C LEU A 833 -26.21 11.88 -29.07
N THR A 834 -25.67 10.74 -29.50
CA THR A 834 -26.26 9.85 -30.50
C THR A 834 -26.82 8.59 -29.85
N ASN A 835 -28.14 8.42 -29.83
CA ASN A 835 -28.75 7.22 -29.28
C ASN A 835 -28.57 6.01 -30.23
N LEU A 836 -27.70 5.07 -29.86
CA LEU A 836 -27.44 3.84 -30.60
C LEU A 836 -28.49 2.75 -30.38
N ALA A 837 -29.43 2.95 -29.45
CA ALA A 837 -30.56 2.03 -29.24
C ALA A 837 -31.67 2.19 -30.28
N GLU A 838 -31.62 3.25 -31.11
CA GLU A 838 -32.66 3.51 -32.11
C GLU A 838 -32.72 2.44 -33.23
N PRO A 839 -33.90 2.17 -33.81
CA PRO A 839 -34.09 1.12 -34.81
C PRO A 839 -33.17 1.24 -36.04
N HIS A 840 -32.71 2.45 -36.38
CA HIS A 840 -31.82 2.69 -37.52
C HIS A 840 -30.35 2.30 -37.25
N HIS A 841 -29.96 2.14 -35.98
CA HIS A 841 -28.65 1.66 -35.53
C HIS A 841 -28.62 0.16 -35.16
N GLN A 842 -29.78 -0.50 -35.12
CA GLN A 842 -29.93 -1.90 -34.72
C GLN A 842 -29.08 -2.89 -35.54
N SER A 843 -28.77 -2.58 -36.81
CA SER A 843 -27.90 -3.42 -37.65
C SER A 843 -26.41 -3.37 -37.29
N GLN A 844 -26.00 -2.39 -36.48
CA GLN A 844 -24.60 -2.20 -36.05
C GLN A 844 -24.41 -2.47 -34.56
N PHE A 845 -25.35 -2.03 -33.70
CA PHE A 845 -25.23 -2.09 -32.24
C PHE A 845 -26.31 -2.95 -31.55
N GLY A 846 -27.13 -3.69 -32.31
CA GLY A 846 -28.22 -4.51 -31.77
C GLY A 846 -27.77 -5.68 -30.89
N VAL A 847 -26.53 -6.16 -31.06
CA VAL A 847 -25.93 -7.21 -30.22
C VAL A 847 -25.55 -6.63 -28.86
N GLU A 848 -24.87 -5.48 -28.88
CA GLU A 848 -24.39 -4.73 -27.72
C GLU A 848 -25.57 -4.27 -26.86
N LEU A 849 -26.62 -3.69 -27.48
CA LEU A 849 -27.87 -3.32 -26.81
C LEU A 849 -28.52 -4.52 -26.11
N THR A 850 -28.60 -5.67 -26.78
CA THR A 850 -29.23 -6.88 -26.23
C THR A 850 -28.40 -7.46 -25.08
N ARG A 851 -27.06 -7.43 -25.19
CA ARG A 851 -26.14 -7.90 -24.16
C ARG A 851 -26.14 -7.00 -22.93
N LEU A 852 -26.09 -5.68 -23.11
CA LEU A 852 -26.08 -4.71 -22.00
C LEU A 852 -27.43 -4.64 -21.29
N ARG A 853 -28.56 -4.80 -22.00
CA ARG A 853 -29.87 -5.03 -21.39
C ARG A 853 -29.87 -6.27 -20.49
N ALA A 854 -29.38 -7.41 -21.01
CA ALA A 854 -29.28 -8.63 -20.22
C ALA A 854 -28.33 -8.52 -19.02
N ARG A 855 -27.22 -7.76 -19.15
CA ARG A 855 -26.34 -7.45 -18.02
C ARG A 855 -27.03 -6.54 -16.99
N CYS A 856 -27.83 -5.57 -17.42
CA CYS A 856 -28.63 -4.73 -16.52
C CYS A 856 -29.60 -5.60 -15.69
N ASP A 857 -30.32 -6.51 -16.36
CA ASP A 857 -31.22 -7.47 -15.71
C ASP A 857 -30.48 -8.43 -14.76
N GLU A 858 -29.24 -8.81 -15.07
CA GLU A 858 -28.39 -9.63 -14.20
C GLU A 858 -27.91 -8.86 -12.95
N LEU A 859 -27.48 -7.61 -13.10
CA LEU A 859 -27.04 -6.78 -11.98
C LEU A 859 -28.20 -6.41 -11.03
N LEU A 860 -29.38 -6.12 -11.58
CA LEU A 860 -30.61 -5.81 -10.84
C LEU A 860 -31.22 -7.02 -10.08
N ALA A 861 -30.69 -8.23 -10.31
CA ALA A 861 -31.18 -9.48 -9.72
C ALA A 861 -30.27 -10.03 -8.60
N ARG A 862 -29.28 -9.24 -8.15
CA ARG A 862 -28.36 -9.56 -7.05
C ARG A 862 -28.93 -9.16 -5.69
#